data_AF-A0A8H7B941-F1
#
_entry.id   AF-A0A8H7B941-F1
#
_cell.length_a   1.000
_cell.length_b   1.000
_cell.length_c   1.000
_cell.angle_alpha   90.00
_cell.angle_beta   90.00
_cell.angle_gamma   90.00
#
_symmetry.space_group_name_H-M   'P 1'
#
loop_
_entity.id
_entity.type
_entity.pdbx_description
1 polymer ?
#
loop_
_entity_poly.entity_id
_entity_poly.type
_entity_poly.pdbx_seq_one_letter_code
_entity_poly.pdbx_strand_id
1 'polypeptide(L)'
;MATSQRVVIIGAGVVGTNLADELVSRGWNNITVIEQGPLSMPGGSTSHAPGLVFQTNPSKTMTLLAKYTVEKFSALEKDGQNCFNQLGGLEIATIPERLEELKRKHGYAQSWGIEAHLISPEECLKKYPLLNKDMVLGGLHIPSDGLALAARATQLLIENTRNAGVKYLEHTVVTGIEQANGQVTGVITNNGSVPADIVVSCAGFWGVEIGAMIGLKVPLLPLGHQYAKTTAVPGLQNREVNKKINAMNAELPILRHQDQDLYYREHGEQYGIGYYGHRPMPVKASDLGVTPKHVDEKHMPSRLDFTPEDFEPAWKATKELLPILRETEIADGFNGVFSFTPDGGSVVGQAPNLDNFWVAEAVWVTHSAGVARAVAETLTEGRSTVDIAECELTRFEEIQLSPEYVSETSQQNFVEIYDIIHPLAPKENPRNLRVSPFYTRQQEQGAFFLEVGGWERPHWYEANADLVNTLPDEWKPVDRDAWSSKFYSPIAAAEAWKTRNAVALYDMTTFHRFEVSGPGAVHLLQRLTTSDVSKQPGAITHTLLVNGHGGVLSDIFVSRIEEDLFQVGANTATDLAYLAREARRQQKHTPGQWAQVRDVTGSTCCLGLWGPRAGDVIRTISSDDYSNKGLPYMGVKKTSIAGIPVTMFRKSFVGEFGWEIQTTPEYGLRLWDLLFQSGKPHGLVAAGRAAFNGLRIEKGIRASGSDMTSEHNPWEAGVTYAIQMDKKADYVGKAALEQLSRKAASKRLRCLTVDDGRSMVLGKEPVFVEGERAGYVTSAAFGYTVRKPVAYAWLPSNPSSIPARAMHIQSIPMWEGSGNNYAYLVSDDKTKEAVIIDPANPPEVLPVLREQTTTGGLKLTKIINTHHHRDHAGGNVDVIKAFGLPVIGGRDCDKVSETPSHESTFKIGSINVKALHTPCHTQDSICFYFEDGNDRAVFTGDTLFIGGCGRFFEGTPEQMHKALNETLAALPDDTKVYPGHEYTKGNVKFAKSVLNNDAIKKLDTFTQENKETQGKFTIGDEKKHNVFMRVEDPELQKVTGKTQPIDVMGALRAMKDNS
;
A
#
# COMPACT_ATOMS: atom_id res chain seq x y z
N MET A 1 -4.39 -38.26 -2.74
CA MET A 1 -4.89 -37.10 -3.51
C MET A 1 -5.94 -36.43 -2.65
N ALA A 2 -5.78 -35.15 -2.30
CA ALA A 2 -6.83 -34.43 -1.57
C ALA A 2 -8.07 -34.36 -2.47
N THR A 3 -9.25 -34.72 -1.95
CA THR A 3 -10.52 -34.55 -2.66
C THR A 3 -10.72 -33.06 -2.97
N SER A 4 -10.85 -32.72 -4.26
CA SER A 4 -11.08 -31.34 -4.72
C SER A 4 -12.40 -30.81 -4.12
N GLN A 5 -12.32 -29.81 -3.24
CA GLN A 5 -13.48 -29.21 -2.56
C GLN A 5 -14.41 -28.55 -3.59
N ARG A 6 -15.72 -28.70 -3.43
CA ARG A 6 -16.73 -28.05 -4.27
C ARG A 6 -16.88 -26.61 -3.83
N VAL A 7 -16.52 -25.66 -4.70
CA VAL A 7 -16.67 -24.23 -4.43
C VAL A 7 -17.81 -23.65 -5.26
N VAL A 8 -18.70 -22.89 -4.61
CA VAL A 8 -19.68 -22.06 -5.31
C VAL A 8 -19.33 -20.59 -5.10
N ILE A 9 -19.25 -19.83 -6.20
CA ILE A 9 -19.07 -18.38 -6.18
C ILE A 9 -20.38 -17.74 -6.63
N ILE A 10 -20.93 -16.82 -5.84
CA ILE A 10 -22.17 -16.10 -6.15
C ILE A 10 -21.80 -14.73 -6.74
N GLY A 11 -22.10 -14.53 -8.02
CA GLY A 11 -21.81 -13.31 -8.78
C GLY A 11 -20.65 -13.49 -9.78
N ALA A 12 -20.91 -13.20 -11.06
CA ALA A 12 -19.92 -13.21 -12.13
C ALA A 12 -19.43 -11.79 -12.50
N GLY A 13 -19.43 -10.88 -11.53
CA GLY A 13 -18.74 -9.59 -11.65
C GLY A 13 -17.22 -9.74 -11.65
N VAL A 14 -16.51 -8.61 -11.67
CA VAL A 14 -15.03 -8.60 -11.74
C VAL A 14 -14.38 -9.32 -10.56
N VAL A 15 -14.98 -9.31 -9.36
CA VAL A 15 -14.43 -10.00 -8.18
C VAL A 15 -14.59 -11.51 -8.32
N GLY A 16 -15.80 -12.00 -8.57
CA GLY A 16 -16.08 -13.44 -8.62
C GLY A 16 -15.36 -14.16 -9.75
N THR A 17 -15.22 -13.50 -10.91
CA THR A 17 -14.46 -14.06 -12.04
C THR A 17 -12.95 -14.06 -11.78
N ASN A 18 -12.40 -13.03 -11.15
CA ASN A 18 -11.00 -13.06 -10.70
C ASN A 18 -10.78 -14.14 -9.63
N LEU A 19 -11.72 -14.34 -8.70
CA LEU A 19 -11.59 -15.36 -7.65
C LEU A 19 -11.58 -16.77 -8.25
N ALA A 20 -12.46 -17.04 -9.22
CA ALA A 20 -12.45 -18.32 -9.93
C ALA A 20 -11.09 -18.57 -10.60
N ASP A 21 -10.52 -17.55 -11.25
CA ASP A 21 -9.22 -17.62 -11.91
C ASP A 21 -8.04 -17.82 -10.93
N GLU A 22 -8.04 -17.10 -9.80
CA GLU A 22 -7.02 -17.24 -8.76
C GLU A 22 -7.07 -18.60 -8.04
N LEU A 23 -8.25 -19.21 -7.93
CA LEU A 23 -8.39 -20.58 -7.42
C LEU A 23 -7.91 -21.60 -8.45
N VAL A 24 -8.25 -21.42 -9.73
CA VAL A 24 -7.79 -22.27 -10.83
C VAL A 24 -6.26 -22.28 -10.93
N SER A 25 -5.62 -21.11 -10.84
CA SER A 25 -4.15 -21.00 -10.87
C SER A 25 -3.46 -21.71 -9.70
N ARG A 26 -4.20 -21.96 -8.61
CA ARG A 26 -3.77 -22.72 -7.43
C ARG A 26 -4.24 -24.18 -7.42
N GLY A 27 -4.75 -24.67 -8.56
CA GLY A 27 -5.13 -26.06 -8.77
C GLY A 27 -6.53 -26.42 -8.26
N TRP A 28 -7.35 -25.45 -7.84
CA TRP A 28 -8.75 -25.66 -7.47
C TRP A 28 -9.64 -25.33 -8.67
N ASN A 29 -10.27 -26.33 -9.27
CA ASN A 29 -11.13 -26.14 -10.46
C ASN A 29 -12.54 -26.74 -10.34
N ASN A 30 -12.86 -27.37 -9.21
CA ASN A 30 -14.23 -27.83 -8.92
C ASN A 30 -15.11 -26.66 -8.46
N ILE A 31 -15.29 -25.69 -9.35
CA ILE A 31 -15.90 -24.40 -9.08
C ILE A 31 -17.16 -24.25 -9.94
N THR A 32 -18.24 -23.76 -9.32
CA THR A 32 -19.43 -23.29 -10.01
C THR A 32 -19.67 -21.82 -9.69
N VAL A 33 -19.68 -20.96 -10.70
CA VAL A 33 -20.02 -19.54 -10.59
C VAL A 33 -21.49 -19.37 -10.99
N ILE A 34 -22.28 -18.71 -10.14
CA ILE A 34 -23.71 -18.49 -10.34
C ILE A 34 -23.97 -17.01 -10.56
N GLU A 35 -24.69 -16.65 -11.61
CA GLU A 35 -25.04 -15.28 -11.98
C GLU A 35 -26.53 -15.18 -12.33
N GLN A 36 -27.20 -14.15 -11.80
CA GLN A 36 -28.60 -13.88 -12.07
C GLN A 36 -28.82 -13.24 -13.46
N GLY A 37 -27.86 -12.47 -13.95
CA GLY A 37 -27.86 -11.89 -15.30
C GLY A 37 -27.31 -12.82 -16.39
N PRO A 38 -27.27 -12.36 -17.66
CA PRO A 38 -26.53 -13.03 -18.72
C PRO A 38 -25.02 -12.84 -18.56
N LEU A 39 -24.19 -13.84 -18.90
CA LEU A 39 -22.74 -13.74 -18.72
C LEU A 39 -22.09 -12.72 -19.65
N SER A 40 -22.68 -12.46 -20.82
CA SER A 40 -22.20 -11.45 -21.75
C SER A 40 -22.25 -10.03 -21.15
N MET A 41 -23.21 -9.78 -20.26
CA MET A 41 -23.37 -8.52 -19.53
C MET A 41 -24.16 -8.74 -18.23
N PRO A 42 -23.49 -9.13 -17.13
CA PRO A 42 -24.17 -9.52 -15.88
C PRO A 42 -25.10 -8.45 -15.29
N GLY A 43 -24.82 -7.16 -15.52
CA GLY A 43 -25.72 -6.05 -15.15
C GLY A 43 -25.47 -5.46 -13.75
N GLY A 44 -24.54 -6.01 -12.97
CA GLY A 44 -24.02 -5.39 -11.74
C GLY A 44 -23.06 -4.22 -12.02
N SER A 45 -22.48 -3.62 -10.97
CA SER A 45 -21.67 -2.39 -11.09
C SER A 45 -20.47 -2.50 -12.04
N THR A 46 -19.89 -3.69 -12.19
CA THR A 46 -18.82 -3.95 -13.17
C THR A 46 -19.25 -3.58 -14.60
N SER A 47 -20.52 -3.74 -14.96
CA SER A 47 -21.05 -3.50 -16.31
C SER A 47 -21.18 -2.01 -16.66
N HIS A 48 -21.06 -1.09 -15.69
CA HIS A 48 -21.10 0.36 -15.94
C HIS A 48 -19.87 1.12 -15.46
N ALA A 49 -18.92 0.45 -14.78
CA ALA A 49 -17.76 1.11 -14.21
C ALA A 49 -16.89 1.77 -15.30
N PRO A 50 -16.51 3.07 -15.14
CA PRO A 50 -15.70 3.78 -16.13
C PRO A 50 -14.22 3.34 -16.16
N GLY A 51 -13.81 2.57 -15.14
CA GLY A 51 -12.53 1.85 -15.12
C GLY A 51 -11.34 2.61 -14.54
N LEU A 52 -11.52 3.79 -13.92
CA LEU A 52 -10.39 4.54 -13.36
C LEU A 52 -9.72 3.77 -12.21
N VAL A 53 -8.41 3.58 -12.32
CA VAL A 53 -7.57 2.92 -11.32
C VAL A 53 -6.49 3.88 -10.88
N PHE A 54 -6.66 4.42 -9.67
CA PHE A 54 -5.63 5.16 -8.94
C PHE A 54 -5.08 4.27 -7.83
N GLN A 55 -3.80 3.91 -7.88
CA GLN A 55 -3.20 2.95 -6.95
C GLN A 55 -2.90 3.56 -5.58
N THR A 56 -2.50 4.84 -5.53
CA THR A 56 -2.06 5.49 -4.29
C THR A 56 -3.21 5.59 -3.28
N ASN A 57 -3.01 4.98 -2.10
CA ASN A 57 -3.99 4.98 -1.02
C ASN A 57 -3.28 5.14 0.34
N PRO A 58 -3.90 5.79 1.35
CA PRO A 58 -3.37 5.80 2.71
C PRO A 58 -3.27 4.39 3.33
N SER A 59 -4.06 3.42 2.87
CA SER A 59 -3.92 2.01 3.26
C SER A 59 -2.84 1.33 2.40
N LYS A 60 -1.88 0.71 3.07
CA LYS A 60 -0.89 -0.16 2.43
C LYS A 60 -1.57 -1.31 1.71
N THR A 61 -2.52 -1.97 2.39
CA THR A 61 -3.27 -3.10 1.85
C THR A 61 -3.92 -2.69 0.54
N MET A 62 -4.75 -1.64 0.54
CA MET A 62 -5.47 -1.21 -0.65
C MET A 62 -4.52 -0.84 -1.81
N THR A 63 -3.39 -0.19 -1.51
CA THR A 63 -2.37 0.12 -2.53
C THR A 63 -1.78 -1.15 -3.16
N LEU A 64 -1.45 -2.18 -2.37
CA LEU A 64 -0.92 -3.44 -2.88
C LEU A 64 -1.96 -4.25 -3.66
N LEU A 65 -3.23 -4.22 -3.25
CA LEU A 65 -4.33 -4.83 -4.00
C LEU A 65 -4.56 -4.12 -5.35
N ALA A 66 -4.43 -2.79 -5.38
CA ALA A 66 -4.51 -2.00 -6.61
C ALA A 66 -3.36 -2.29 -7.56
N LYS A 67 -2.14 -2.32 -7.04
CA LYS A 67 -0.94 -2.65 -7.81
C LYS A 67 -1.05 -4.01 -8.50
N TYR A 68 -1.53 -5.04 -7.78
CA TYR A 68 -1.75 -6.35 -8.38
C TYR A 68 -2.86 -6.35 -9.44
N THR A 69 -3.88 -5.51 -9.27
CA THR A 69 -4.94 -5.38 -10.28
C THR A 69 -4.42 -4.77 -11.57
N VAL A 70 -3.57 -3.74 -11.49
CA VAL A 70 -2.86 -3.18 -12.65
C VAL A 70 -1.99 -4.24 -13.31
N GLU A 71 -1.18 -4.98 -12.55
CA GLU A 71 -0.33 -6.06 -13.05
C GLU A 71 -1.15 -7.13 -13.80
N LYS A 72 -2.20 -7.64 -13.15
CA LYS A 72 -3.03 -8.71 -13.71
C LYS A 72 -3.77 -8.28 -14.97
N PHE A 73 -4.38 -7.10 -14.98
CA PHE A 73 -5.15 -6.64 -16.13
C PHE A 73 -4.26 -6.21 -17.31
N SER A 74 -3.04 -5.74 -17.03
CA SER A 74 -2.02 -5.52 -18.05
C SER A 74 -1.53 -6.83 -18.68
N ALA A 75 -1.47 -7.92 -17.90
CA ALA A 75 -1.07 -9.24 -18.38
C ALA A 75 -2.21 -10.03 -19.05
N LEU A 76 -3.48 -9.68 -18.76
CA LEU A 76 -4.65 -10.36 -19.34
C LEU A 76 -4.92 -9.85 -20.77
N GLU A 77 -4.36 -10.56 -21.74
CA GLU A 77 -4.31 -10.18 -23.15
C GLU A 77 -4.96 -11.22 -24.07
N LYS A 78 -5.64 -10.72 -25.11
CA LYS A 78 -6.16 -11.51 -26.22
C LYS A 78 -6.21 -10.64 -27.48
N ASP A 79 -5.85 -11.21 -28.63
CA ASP A 79 -5.86 -10.56 -29.94
C ASP A 79 -5.01 -9.26 -30.01
N GLY A 80 -3.88 -9.22 -29.31
CA GLY A 80 -2.96 -8.08 -29.24
C GLY A 80 -3.41 -6.95 -28.31
N GLN A 81 -4.47 -7.16 -27.51
CA GLN A 81 -5.04 -6.14 -26.64
C GLN A 81 -5.26 -6.67 -25.21
N ASN A 82 -4.60 -6.03 -24.25
CA ASN A 82 -4.77 -6.31 -22.82
C ASN A 82 -6.03 -5.65 -22.22
N CYS A 83 -6.22 -5.80 -20.91
CA CYS A 83 -7.38 -5.27 -20.18
C CYS A 83 -7.07 -4.01 -19.36
N PHE A 84 -5.94 -3.34 -19.61
CA PHE A 84 -5.54 -2.13 -18.89
C PHE A 84 -4.85 -1.12 -19.81
N ASN A 85 -5.44 0.07 -19.94
CA ASN A 85 -4.83 1.18 -20.66
C ASN A 85 -4.05 2.07 -19.68
N GLN A 86 -2.73 1.90 -19.64
CA GLN A 86 -1.83 2.58 -18.69
C GLN A 86 -1.48 3.99 -19.16
N LEU A 87 -2.43 4.91 -19.03
CA LEU A 87 -2.31 6.32 -19.45
C LEU A 87 -1.58 7.20 -18.43
N GLY A 88 -1.32 6.67 -17.24
CA GLY A 88 -1.01 7.44 -16.04
C GLY A 88 -2.26 8.04 -15.41
N GLY A 89 -2.10 8.51 -14.17
CA GLY A 89 -3.12 9.22 -13.40
C GLY A 89 -2.58 10.58 -12.96
N LEU A 90 -3.45 11.58 -12.99
CA LEU A 90 -3.17 12.94 -12.54
C LEU A 90 -4.21 13.37 -11.50
N GLU A 91 -3.76 13.60 -10.28
CA GLU A 91 -4.55 14.31 -9.27
C GLU A 91 -4.08 15.77 -9.22
N ILE A 92 -4.99 16.73 -9.38
CA ILE A 92 -4.65 18.16 -9.35
C ILE A 92 -5.08 18.82 -8.04
N ALA A 93 -4.37 19.89 -7.68
CA ALA A 93 -4.73 20.79 -6.59
C ALA A 93 -5.19 22.14 -7.15
N THR A 94 -6.32 22.65 -6.66
CA THR A 94 -6.82 24.00 -6.96
C THR A 94 -6.86 24.91 -5.73
N ILE A 95 -6.63 24.33 -4.54
CA ILE A 95 -6.44 25.04 -3.27
C ILE A 95 -5.11 24.64 -2.61
N PRO A 96 -4.46 25.53 -1.83
CA PRO A 96 -3.18 25.23 -1.18
C PRO A 96 -3.20 23.99 -0.27
N GLU A 97 -4.30 23.76 0.44
CA GLU A 97 -4.47 22.61 1.34
C GLU A 97 -4.40 21.28 0.57
N ARG A 98 -4.96 21.25 -0.64
CA ARG A 98 -4.90 20.07 -1.50
C ARG A 98 -3.48 19.81 -1.98
N LEU A 99 -2.70 20.85 -2.26
CA LEU A 99 -1.30 20.68 -2.64
C LEU A 99 -0.48 20.04 -1.50
N GLU A 100 -0.75 20.40 -0.25
CA GLU A 100 -0.15 19.72 0.92
C GLU A 100 -0.62 18.27 1.06
N GLU A 101 -1.91 17.98 0.79
CA GLU A 101 -2.42 16.60 0.73
C GLU A 101 -1.74 15.78 -0.38
N LEU A 102 -1.48 16.36 -1.55
CA LEU A 102 -0.77 15.68 -2.63
C LEU A 102 0.67 15.34 -2.24
N LYS A 103 1.35 16.20 -1.47
CA LYS A 103 2.68 15.88 -0.90
C LYS A 103 2.61 14.69 0.06
N ARG A 104 1.56 14.62 0.89
CA ARG A 104 1.34 13.47 1.78
C ARG A 104 1.05 12.19 0.99
N LYS A 105 0.20 12.26 -0.04
CA LYS A 105 -0.06 11.14 -0.95
C LYS A 105 1.18 10.68 -1.70
N HIS A 106 2.05 11.59 -2.12
CA HIS A 106 3.36 11.26 -2.65
C HIS A 106 4.19 10.45 -1.63
N GLY A 107 4.17 10.83 -0.35
CA GLY A 107 4.74 10.04 0.74
C GLY A 107 4.15 8.62 0.84
N TYR A 108 2.82 8.46 0.72
CA TYR A 108 2.20 7.14 0.68
C TYR A 108 2.69 6.31 -0.52
N ALA A 109 2.72 6.91 -1.71
CA ALA A 109 3.22 6.24 -2.92
C ALA A 109 4.66 5.71 -2.69
N GLN A 110 5.53 6.52 -2.09
CA GLN A 110 6.87 6.10 -1.71
C GLN A 110 6.84 4.94 -0.71
N SER A 111 6.11 5.04 0.41
CA SER A 111 5.99 3.97 1.41
C SER A 111 5.59 2.62 0.79
N TRP A 112 4.65 2.65 -0.17
CA TRP A 112 4.07 1.44 -0.76
C TRP A 112 4.73 1.00 -2.08
N GLY A 113 5.72 1.75 -2.57
CA GLY A 113 6.49 1.39 -3.76
C GLY A 113 5.72 1.58 -5.05
N ILE A 114 5.05 2.72 -5.16
CA ILE A 114 4.43 3.29 -6.36
C ILE A 114 5.29 4.47 -6.81
N GLU A 115 5.67 4.49 -8.08
CA GLU A 115 6.33 5.65 -8.68
C GLU A 115 5.30 6.77 -8.83
N ALA A 116 5.58 7.93 -8.26
CA ALA A 116 4.73 9.10 -8.35
C ALA A 116 5.60 10.37 -8.34
N HIS A 117 5.13 11.41 -9.04
CA HIS A 117 5.85 12.66 -9.22
C HIS A 117 4.96 13.83 -8.82
N LEU A 118 5.42 14.66 -7.88
CA LEU A 118 4.85 15.98 -7.68
C LEU A 118 5.29 16.86 -8.85
N ILE A 119 4.34 17.48 -9.53
CA ILE A 119 4.58 18.23 -10.76
C ILE A 119 4.01 19.64 -10.68
N SER A 120 4.66 20.58 -11.37
CA SER A 120 4.25 21.99 -11.39
C SER A 120 2.94 22.22 -12.16
N PRO A 121 2.30 23.39 -12.03
CA PRO A 121 1.19 23.79 -12.90
C PRO A 121 1.50 23.66 -14.39
N GLU A 122 2.69 24.09 -14.83
CA GLU A 122 3.13 24.03 -16.22
C GLU A 122 3.26 22.59 -16.71
N GLU A 123 3.79 21.70 -15.86
CA GLU A 123 3.89 20.28 -16.17
C GLU A 123 2.51 19.60 -16.20
N CYS A 124 1.58 20.00 -15.32
CA CYS A 124 0.18 19.56 -15.38
C CYS A 124 -0.45 19.94 -16.72
N LEU A 125 -0.28 21.19 -17.17
CA LEU A 125 -0.79 21.67 -18.46
C LEU A 125 -0.13 20.96 -19.65
N LYS A 126 1.17 20.68 -19.57
CA LYS A 126 1.87 19.92 -20.61
C LYS A 126 1.33 18.49 -20.75
N LYS A 127 1.02 17.84 -19.61
CA LYS A 127 0.44 16.49 -19.58
C LYS A 127 -1.05 16.47 -19.90
N TYR A 128 -1.76 17.55 -19.57
CA TYR A 128 -3.20 17.66 -19.74
C TYR A 128 -3.55 19.04 -20.31
N PRO A 129 -3.41 19.25 -21.63
CA PRO A 129 -3.53 20.57 -22.26
C PRO A 129 -4.91 21.22 -22.17
N LEU A 130 -5.93 20.45 -21.81
CA LEU A 130 -7.32 20.93 -21.67
C LEU A 130 -7.60 21.62 -20.32
N LEU A 131 -6.67 21.55 -19.37
CA LEU A 131 -6.82 22.18 -18.06
C LEU A 131 -6.84 23.71 -18.18
N ASN A 132 -7.64 24.35 -17.34
CA ASN A 132 -7.60 25.78 -17.11
C ASN A 132 -6.32 26.16 -16.36
N LYS A 133 -5.40 26.82 -17.06
CA LYS A 133 -4.09 27.24 -16.53
C LYS A 133 -4.15 28.14 -15.30
N ASP A 134 -5.25 28.87 -15.11
CA ASP A 134 -5.37 29.86 -14.03
C ASP A 134 -5.85 29.23 -12.70
N MET A 135 -6.27 27.95 -12.72
CA MET A 135 -6.84 27.26 -11.54
C MET A 135 -5.89 26.27 -10.87
N VAL A 136 -4.93 25.71 -11.61
CA VAL A 136 -4.11 24.57 -11.14
C VAL A 136 -2.88 25.08 -10.39
N LEU A 137 -2.72 24.64 -9.14
CA LEU A 137 -1.57 24.99 -8.28
C LEU A 137 -0.44 23.96 -8.36
N GLY A 138 -0.73 22.77 -8.89
CA GLY A 138 0.20 21.65 -9.06
C GLY A 138 -0.55 20.33 -9.11
N GLY A 139 0.19 19.22 -9.22
CA GLY A 139 -0.44 17.89 -9.30
C GLY A 139 0.46 16.75 -8.82
N LEU A 140 -0.15 15.59 -8.63
CA LEU A 140 0.50 14.32 -8.38
C LEU A 140 0.26 13.42 -9.60
N HIS A 141 1.33 13.09 -10.31
CA HIS A 141 1.30 12.25 -11.50
C HIS A 141 1.85 10.85 -11.20
N ILE A 142 1.06 9.83 -11.48
CA ILE A 142 1.38 8.42 -11.22
C ILE A 142 1.38 7.67 -12.57
N PRO A 143 2.55 7.40 -13.17
CA PRO A 143 2.62 6.84 -14.54
C PRO A 143 1.99 5.46 -14.69
N SER A 144 1.88 4.67 -13.61
CA SER A 144 1.34 3.32 -13.64
C SER A 144 -0.17 3.23 -13.48
N ASP A 145 -0.84 4.35 -13.18
CA ASP A 145 -2.29 4.42 -13.13
C ASP A 145 -2.91 4.42 -14.54
N GLY A 146 -4.24 4.26 -14.63
CA GLY A 146 -4.90 4.19 -15.92
C GLY A 146 -6.32 3.64 -15.88
N LEU A 147 -6.75 3.06 -17.01
CA LEU A 147 -8.11 2.58 -17.20
C LEU A 147 -8.19 1.05 -17.32
N ALA A 148 -8.87 0.43 -16.37
CA ALA A 148 -9.27 -0.97 -16.42
C ALA A 148 -10.45 -1.18 -17.38
N LEU A 149 -10.32 -2.16 -18.28
CA LEU A 149 -11.41 -2.64 -19.12
C LEU A 149 -12.19 -3.75 -18.39
N ALA A 150 -12.84 -3.40 -17.28
CA ALA A 150 -13.40 -4.38 -16.33
C ALA A 150 -14.37 -5.40 -16.96
N ALA A 151 -15.26 -4.95 -17.85
CA ALA A 151 -16.18 -5.84 -18.56
C ALA A 151 -15.43 -6.82 -19.49
N ARG A 152 -14.40 -6.35 -20.22
CA ARG A 152 -13.54 -7.20 -21.06
C ARG A 152 -12.75 -8.19 -20.21
N ALA A 153 -12.14 -7.74 -19.11
CA ALA A 153 -11.41 -8.60 -18.18
C ALA A 153 -12.31 -9.73 -17.67
N THR A 154 -13.54 -9.40 -17.28
CA THR A 154 -14.55 -10.38 -16.85
C THR A 154 -14.82 -11.43 -17.93
N GLN A 155 -15.01 -11.03 -19.20
CA GLN A 155 -15.23 -11.98 -20.31
C GLN A 155 -14.02 -12.91 -20.54
N LEU A 156 -12.80 -12.37 -20.55
CA LEU A 156 -11.60 -13.18 -20.75
C LEU A 156 -11.35 -14.15 -19.58
N LEU A 157 -11.63 -13.72 -18.35
CA LEU A 157 -11.54 -14.59 -17.16
C LEU A 157 -12.58 -15.72 -17.22
N ILE A 158 -13.82 -15.44 -17.63
CA ILE A 158 -14.84 -16.48 -17.84
C ILE A 158 -14.37 -17.49 -18.90
N GLU A 159 -13.84 -17.02 -20.02
CA GLU A 159 -13.32 -17.88 -21.08
C GLU A 159 -12.18 -18.78 -20.57
N ASN A 160 -11.15 -18.18 -19.95
CA ASN A 160 -9.98 -18.89 -19.46
C ASN A 160 -10.33 -19.95 -18.41
N THR A 161 -11.16 -19.58 -17.43
CA THR A 161 -11.55 -20.49 -16.35
C THR A 161 -12.52 -21.57 -16.79
N ARG A 162 -13.41 -21.27 -17.75
CA ARG A 162 -14.27 -22.29 -18.37
C ARG A 162 -13.43 -23.34 -19.10
N ASN A 163 -12.38 -22.93 -19.81
CA ASN A 163 -11.42 -23.84 -20.43
C ASN A 163 -10.67 -24.70 -19.39
N ALA A 164 -10.50 -24.19 -18.16
CA ALA A 164 -9.91 -24.92 -17.04
C ALA A 164 -10.91 -25.79 -16.24
N GLY A 165 -12.19 -25.82 -16.62
CA GLY A 165 -13.21 -26.69 -16.03
C GLY A 165 -14.22 -26.01 -15.09
N VAL A 166 -14.15 -24.69 -14.91
CA VAL A 166 -15.12 -23.94 -14.11
C VAL A 166 -16.49 -23.92 -14.79
N LYS A 167 -17.54 -24.21 -14.02
CA LYS A 167 -18.93 -24.17 -14.49
C LYS A 167 -19.52 -22.79 -14.25
N TYR A 168 -20.26 -22.27 -15.22
CA TYR A 168 -20.99 -21.01 -15.09
C TYR A 168 -22.48 -21.25 -15.28
N LEU A 169 -23.29 -20.78 -14.35
CA LEU A 169 -24.75 -20.83 -14.39
C LEU A 169 -25.29 -19.41 -14.48
N GLU A 170 -25.68 -18.99 -15.68
CA GLU A 170 -26.29 -17.68 -15.93
C GLU A 170 -27.81 -17.75 -15.81
N HIS A 171 -28.47 -16.60 -15.72
CA HIS A 171 -29.93 -16.53 -15.49
C HIS A 171 -30.40 -17.38 -14.30
N THR A 172 -29.53 -17.55 -13.31
CA THR A 172 -29.72 -18.44 -12.17
C THR A 172 -29.68 -17.61 -10.90
N VAL A 173 -30.85 -17.43 -10.29
CA VAL A 173 -31.04 -16.60 -9.10
C VAL A 173 -30.82 -17.46 -7.87
N VAL A 174 -29.89 -17.06 -7.01
CA VAL A 174 -29.73 -17.64 -5.68
C VAL A 174 -30.88 -17.16 -4.79
N THR A 175 -31.58 -18.10 -4.15
CA THR A 175 -32.74 -17.82 -3.29
C THR A 175 -32.55 -18.30 -1.85
N GLY A 176 -31.45 -19.03 -1.57
CA GLY A 176 -31.11 -19.47 -0.22
C GLY A 176 -29.76 -20.17 -0.17
N ILE A 177 -29.27 -20.42 1.05
CA ILE A 177 -28.04 -21.16 1.32
C ILE A 177 -28.39 -22.40 2.13
N GLU A 178 -27.98 -23.58 1.64
CA GLU A 178 -28.15 -24.83 2.38
C GLU A 178 -27.04 -24.98 3.42
N GLN A 179 -27.42 -25.42 4.62
CA GLN A 179 -26.49 -25.59 5.72
C GLN A 179 -26.86 -26.79 6.59
N ALA A 180 -25.85 -27.48 7.11
CA ALA A 180 -26.01 -28.57 8.06
C ALA A 180 -24.89 -28.53 9.10
N ASN A 181 -25.23 -28.77 10.38
CA ASN A 181 -24.27 -28.83 11.49
C ASN A 181 -23.35 -27.59 11.59
N GLY A 182 -23.90 -26.41 11.31
CA GLY A 182 -23.20 -25.13 11.35
C GLY A 182 -22.21 -24.89 10.22
N GLN A 183 -22.31 -25.64 9.12
CA GLN A 183 -21.46 -25.48 7.93
C GLN A 183 -22.32 -25.40 6.67
N VAL A 184 -21.83 -24.69 5.66
CA VAL A 184 -22.50 -24.65 4.34
C VAL A 184 -22.45 -26.01 3.65
N THR A 185 -23.53 -26.37 2.94
CA THR A 185 -23.63 -27.62 2.17
C THR A 185 -24.06 -27.41 0.72
N GLY A 186 -24.52 -26.22 0.36
CA GLY A 186 -25.01 -25.92 -0.98
C GLY A 186 -25.65 -24.55 -1.10
N VAL A 187 -26.10 -24.24 -2.31
CA VAL A 187 -26.82 -23.01 -2.67
C VAL A 187 -28.14 -23.38 -3.32
N ILE A 188 -29.24 -22.81 -2.84
CA ILE A 188 -30.59 -22.99 -3.39
C ILE A 188 -30.79 -21.96 -4.50
N THR A 189 -31.23 -22.42 -5.67
CA THR A 189 -31.53 -21.55 -6.81
C THR A 189 -32.95 -21.76 -7.32
N ASN A 190 -33.40 -20.90 -8.23
CA ASN A 190 -34.65 -21.10 -8.99
C ASN A 190 -34.65 -22.37 -9.86
N ASN A 191 -33.50 -23.01 -10.08
CA ASN A 191 -33.34 -24.22 -10.89
C ASN A 191 -32.96 -25.47 -10.06
N GLY A 192 -33.07 -25.40 -8.72
CA GLY A 192 -32.69 -26.47 -7.79
C GLY A 192 -31.40 -26.16 -7.00
N SER A 193 -30.96 -27.11 -6.18
CA SER A 193 -29.79 -26.93 -5.30
C SER A 193 -28.48 -27.28 -6.00
N VAL A 194 -27.44 -26.46 -5.76
CA VAL A 194 -26.06 -26.70 -6.19
C VAL A 194 -25.22 -27.03 -4.95
N PRO A 195 -24.69 -28.26 -4.82
CA PRO A 195 -23.96 -28.65 -3.62
C PRO A 195 -22.58 -27.99 -3.53
N ALA A 196 -22.19 -27.59 -2.33
CA ALA A 196 -20.97 -26.83 -2.07
C ALA A 196 -20.34 -27.21 -0.72
N ASP A 197 -19.01 -27.28 -0.67
CA ASP A 197 -18.24 -27.38 0.57
C ASP A 197 -17.79 -25.99 1.08
N ILE A 198 -17.64 -25.05 0.13
CA ILE A 198 -17.35 -23.63 0.35
C ILE A 198 -18.28 -22.79 -0.54
N VAL A 199 -18.81 -21.71 0.01
CA VAL A 199 -19.55 -20.68 -0.73
C VAL A 199 -18.87 -19.34 -0.53
N VAL A 200 -18.63 -18.60 -1.61
CA VAL A 200 -18.10 -17.22 -1.56
C VAL A 200 -19.10 -16.27 -2.21
N SER A 201 -19.66 -15.35 -1.43
CA SER A 201 -20.49 -14.26 -1.94
C SER A 201 -19.63 -13.17 -2.54
N CYS A 202 -19.72 -13.01 -3.86
CA CYS A 202 -19.12 -11.93 -4.63
C CYS A 202 -20.22 -11.08 -5.30
N ALA A 203 -21.36 -10.94 -4.61
CA ALA A 203 -22.61 -10.41 -5.16
C ALA A 203 -22.67 -8.87 -5.22
N GLY A 204 -21.55 -8.18 -5.01
CA GLY A 204 -21.49 -6.72 -5.05
C GLY A 204 -22.46 -6.09 -4.06
N PHE A 205 -23.30 -5.16 -4.53
CA PHE A 205 -24.27 -4.47 -3.68
C PHE A 205 -25.46 -5.34 -3.22
N TRP A 206 -25.66 -6.53 -3.80
CA TRP A 206 -26.62 -7.52 -3.30
C TRP A 206 -26.10 -8.32 -2.11
N GLY A 207 -24.88 -8.06 -1.63
CA GLY A 207 -24.31 -8.75 -0.49
C GLY A 207 -25.17 -8.69 0.78
N VAL A 208 -25.91 -7.60 0.97
CA VAL A 208 -26.91 -7.47 2.04
C VAL A 208 -28.01 -8.53 1.95
N GLU A 209 -28.49 -8.85 0.74
CA GLU A 209 -29.55 -9.84 0.52
C GLU A 209 -29.00 -11.27 0.67
N ILE A 210 -27.79 -11.52 0.15
CA ILE A 210 -27.14 -12.83 0.27
C ILE A 210 -26.78 -13.12 1.73
N GLY A 211 -26.24 -12.15 2.47
CA GLY A 211 -25.95 -12.27 3.90
C GLY A 211 -27.22 -12.56 4.73
N ALA A 212 -28.33 -11.90 4.41
CA ALA A 212 -29.61 -12.13 5.09
C ALA A 212 -30.09 -13.59 5.00
N MET A 213 -29.77 -14.32 3.93
CA MET A 213 -30.14 -15.74 3.76
C MET A 213 -29.55 -16.65 4.85
N ILE A 214 -28.46 -16.24 5.51
CA ILE A 214 -27.82 -16.97 6.60
C ILE A 214 -27.86 -16.19 7.93
N GLY A 215 -28.64 -15.11 8.01
CA GLY A 215 -28.67 -14.23 9.18
C GLY A 215 -27.36 -13.48 9.44
N LEU A 216 -26.54 -13.26 8.41
CA LEU A 216 -25.33 -12.45 8.46
C LEU A 216 -25.65 -10.99 8.12
N LYS A 217 -25.22 -10.07 8.98
CA LYS A 217 -25.27 -8.63 8.69
C LYS A 217 -24.01 -8.25 7.91
N VAL A 218 -24.15 -7.94 6.62
CA VAL A 218 -23.06 -7.41 5.80
C VAL A 218 -23.10 -5.88 5.85
N PRO A 219 -22.09 -5.20 6.42
CA PRO A 219 -22.12 -3.75 6.66
C PRO A 219 -21.76 -2.96 5.40
N LEU A 220 -22.62 -3.03 4.39
CA LEU A 220 -22.54 -2.21 3.20
C LEU A 220 -23.88 -1.55 2.88
N LEU A 221 -23.85 -0.40 2.21
CA LEU A 221 -25.00 0.33 1.72
C LEU A 221 -24.89 0.48 0.20
N PRO A 222 -25.89 0.02 -0.58
CA PRO A 222 -25.98 0.38 -1.99
C PRO A 222 -26.27 1.88 -2.15
N LEU A 223 -25.44 2.58 -2.92
CA LEU A 223 -25.58 4.01 -3.22
C LEU A 223 -25.51 4.25 -4.72
N GLY A 224 -26.37 5.14 -5.22
CA GLY A 224 -26.29 5.70 -6.57
C GLY A 224 -25.22 6.78 -6.67
N HIS A 225 -24.49 6.79 -7.79
CA HIS A 225 -23.43 7.75 -8.12
C HIS A 225 -23.50 8.21 -9.56
N GLN A 226 -23.36 9.51 -9.77
CA GLN A 226 -23.56 10.08 -11.09
C GLN A 226 -22.36 9.87 -12.01
N TYR A 227 -22.65 9.39 -13.22
CA TYR A 227 -21.72 9.39 -14.32
C TYR A 227 -22.40 9.89 -15.60
N ALA A 228 -21.78 10.86 -16.26
CA ALA A 228 -22.29 11.45 -17.49
C ALA A 228 -21.24 11.43 -18.61
N LYS A 229 -21.70 11.32 -19.85
CA LYS A 229 -20.88 11.45 -21.07
C LYS A 229 -21.31 12.69 -21.84
N THR A 230 -20.34 13.45 -22.32
CA THR A 230 -20.59 14.66 -23.13
C THR A 230 -20.93 14.29 -24.57
N THR A 231 -21.40 15.26 -25.38
CA THR A 231 -21.27 15.20 -26.84
C THR A 231 -19.80 15.25 -27.27
N ALA A 232 -19.52 15.09 -28.57
CA ALA A 232 -18.16 15.14 -29.10
C ALA A 232 -17.47 16.47 -28.76
N VAL A 233 -16.28 16.40 -28.17
CA VAL A 233 -15.48 17.54 -27.74
C VAL A 233 -14.66 18.08 -28.92
N PRO A 234 -14.75 19.39 -29.21
CA PRO A 234 -13.90 20.03 -30.21
C PRO A 234 -12.42 19.78 -29.95
N GLY A 235 -11.71 19.31 -30.99
CA GLY A 235 -10.27 19.02 -30.93
C GLY A 235 -9.92 17.59 -30.50
N LEU A 236 -10.90 16.80 -30.04
CA LEU A 236 -10.71 15.36 -29.77
C LEU A 236 -11.28 14.46 -30.87
N GLN A 237 -11.94 15.03 -31.87
CA GLN A 237 -12.48 14.30 -33.02
C GLN A 237 -11.36 13.81 -33.95
N ASN A 238 -11.63 12.76 -34.72
CA ASN A 238 -10.76 12.23 -35.77
C ASN A 238 -9.33 11.80 -35.34
N ARG A 239 -9.09 11.59 -34.04
CA ARG A 239 -7.83 11.00 -33.55
C ARG A 239 -7.77 9.52 -33.89
N GLU A 240 -6.59 8.99 -34.19
CA GLU A 240 -6.42 7.55 -34.45
C GLU A 240 -6.85 6.69 -33.26
N VAL A 241 -6.66 7.18 -32.02
CA VAL A 241 -7.12 6.49 -30.81
C VAL A 241 -8.65 6.29 -30.78
N ASN A 242 -9.44 7.15 -31.44
CA ASN A 242 -10.90 7.05 -31.46
C ASN A 242 -11.39 5.82 -32.24
N LYS A 243 -10.54 5.21 -33.08
CA LYS A 243 -10.86 3.95 -33.79
C LYS A 243 -10.77 2.73 -32.87
N LYS A 244 -10.12 2.86 -31.70
CA LYS A 244 -10.06 1.80 -30.69
C LYS A 244 -11.39 1.71 -29.93
N ILE A 245 -11.67 0.57 -29.31
CA ILE A 245 -12.91 0.33 -28.56
C ILE A 245 -12.72 0.49 -27.05
N ASN A 246 -13.80 0.82 -26.34
CA ASN A 246 -13.87 0.86 -24.87
C ASN A 246 -12.76 1.72 -24.26
N ALA A 247 -12.14 1.30 -23.14
CA ALA A 247 -11.14 2.12 -22.46
C ALA A 247 -9.82 2.31 -23.22
N MET A 248 -9.63 1.66 -24.36
CA MET A 248 -8.47 1.90 -25.22
C MET A 248 -8.60 3.15 -26.10
N ASN A 249 -9.76 3.81 -26.12
CA ASN A 249 -10.02 5.00 -26.92
C ASN A 249 -9.64 6.32 -26.21
N ALA A 250 -8.59 6.29 -25.38
CA ALA A 250 -8.13 7.41 -24.58
C ALA A 250 -6.60 7.53 -24.67
N GLU A 251 -6.10 8.76 -24.60
CA GLU A 251 -4.68 9.15 -24.67
C GLU A 251 -4.25 9.98 -23.46
N LEU A 252 -5.15 10.75 -22.84
CA LEU A 252 -4.83 11.58 -21.69
C LEU A 252 -4.83 10.75 -20.39
N PRO A 253 -3.95 11.09 -19.41
CA PRO A 253 -4.01 10.50 -18.07
C PRO A 253 -5.41 10.60 -17.47
N ILE A 254 -5.81 9.63 -16.65
CA ILE A 254 -7.06 9.76 -15.89
C ILE A 254 -6.94 10.94 -14.92
N LEU A 255 -7.99 11.75 -14.78
CA LEU A 255 -7.92 13.02 -14.03
C LEU A 255 -8.80 12.98 -12.80
N ARG A 256 -8.27 13.44 -11.67
CA ARG A 256 -9.01 13.68 -10.42
C ARG A 256 -8.96 15.16 -10.06
N HIS A 257 -10.14 15.74 -9.86
CA HIS A 257 -10.33 17.06 -9.28
C HIS A 257 -11.08 16.93 -7.95
N GLN A 258 -10.32 16.57 -6.92
CA GLN A 258 -10.88 16.23 -5.61
C GLN A 258 -11.52 17.43 -4.90
N ASP A 259 -11.05 18.64 -5.15
CA ASP A 259 -11.60 19.87 -4.52
C ASP A 259 -13.04 20.18 -4.94
N GLN A 260 -13.57 19.48 -5.95
CA GLN A 260 -14.95 19.58 -6.43
C GLN A 260 -15.59 18.19 -6.62
N ASP A 261 -15.07 17.16 -5.95
CA ASP A 261 -15.63 15.79 -5.98
C ASP A 261 -15.73 15.15 -7.37
N LEU A 262 -14.82 15.51 -8.28
CA LEU A 262 -14.89 15.15 -9.70
C LEU A 262 -13.75 14.25 -10.16
N TYR A 263 -14.05 13.41 -11.14
CA TYR A 263 -13.03 12.69 -11.91
C TYR A 263 -13.44 12.53 -13.38
N TYR A 264 -12.45 12.35 -14.24
CA TYR A 264 -12.64 12.39 -15.69
C TYR A 264 -11.85 11.30 -16.42
N ARG A 265 -12.38 10.91 -17.58
CA ARG A 265 -11.65 10.17 -18.60
C ARG A 265 -12.17 10.52 -19.99
N GLU A 266 -11.36 10.33 -21.01
CA GLU A 266 -11.81 10.40 -22.41
C GLU A 266 -12.61 9.15 -22.79
N HIS A 267 -13.63 9.29 -23.62
CA HIS A 267 -14.30 8.21 -24.36
C HIS A 267 -14.22 8.52 -25.85
N GLY A 268 -13.06 8.31 -26.44
CA GLY A 268 -12.78 8.68 -27.83
C GLY A 268 -12.84 10.19 -28.00
N GLU A 269 -13.89 10.65 -28.67
CA GLU A 269 -14.15 12.08 -28.85
C GLU A 269 -15.01 12.71 -27.74
N GLN A 270 -15.54 11.92 -26.80
CA GLN A 270 -16.36 12.42 -25.69
C GLN A 270 -15.55 12.48 -24.39
N TYR A 271 -16.09 13.18 -23.38
CA TYR A 271 -15.62 13.10 -22.00
C TYR A 271 -16.61 12.36 -21.12
N GLY A 272 -16.09 11.51 -20.23
CA GLY A 272 -16.85 10.88 -19.17
C GLY A 272 -16.52 11.52 -17.83
N ILE A 273 -17.55 11.94 -17.11
CA ILE A 273 -17.46 12.76 -15.90
C ILE A 273 -18.17 12.01 -14.77
N GLY A 274 -17.45 11.69 -13.70
CA GLY A 274 -18.05 11.16 -12.48
C GLY A 274 -18.02 12.19 -11.36
N TYR A 275 -19.12 12.27 -10.61
CA TYR A 275 -19.33 13.32 -9.61
C TYR A 275 -19.87 12.76 -8.29
N TYR A 276 -19.15 13.00 -7.18
CA TYR A 276 -19.59 12.60 -5.84
C TYR A 276 -20.22 13.75 -5.03
N GLY A 277 -20.12 15.01 -5.47
CA GLY A 277 -20.56 16.18 -4.70
C GLY A 277 -22.09 16.42 -4.70
N HIS A 278 -22.88 15.39 -5.01
CA HIS A 278 -24.34 15.41 -4.93
C HIS A 278 -24.83 14.80 -3.61
N ARG A 279 -26.12 14.93 -3.30
CA ARG A 279 -26.71 14.27 -2.12
C ARG A 279 -26.50 12.75 -2.19
N PRO A 280 -26.25 12.04 -1.08
CA PRO A 280 -26.25 10.57 -1.09
C PRO A 280 -27.57 10.01 -1.61
N MET A 281 -27.50 8.93 -2.40
CA MET A 281 -28.66 8.29 -3.03
C MET A 281 -28.79 6.81 -2.60
N PRO A 282 -29.23 6.53 -1.36
CA PRO A 282 -29.35 5.15 -0.88
C PRO A 282 -30.35 4.36 -1.72
N VAL A 283 -29.96 3.14 -2.08
CA VAL A 283 -30.76 2.20 -2.87
C VAL A 283 -30.97 0.95 -2.01
N LYS A 284 -32.22 0.51 -1.93
CA LYS A 284 -32.52 -0.77 -1.31
C LYS A 284 -32.38 -1.87 -2.37
N ALA A 285 -31.40 -2.77 -2.21
CA ALA A 285 -31.07 -3.78 -3.22
C ALA A 285 -32.28 -4.64 -3.64
N SER A 286 -33.15 -5.00 -2.68
CA SER A 286 -34.40 -5.73 -2.96
C SER A 286 -35.33 -5.03 -3.96
N ASP A 287 -35.34 -3.69 -4.00
CA ASP A 287 -36.30 -2.91 -4.78
C ASP A 287 -35.92 -2.88 -6.28
N LEU A 288 -34.69 -3.29 -6.63
CA LEU A 288 -34.23 -3.46 -8.01
C LEU A 288 -34.82 -4.71 -8.68
N GLY A 289 -35.40 -5.62 -7.90
CA GLY A 289 -35.99 -6.87 -8.40
C GLY A 289 -34.99 -7.86 -8.98
N VAL A 290 -35.49 -8.87 -9.68
CA VAL A 290 -34.68 -9.88 -10.38
C VAL A 290 -34.13 -9.28 -11.66
N THR A 291 -32.86 -9.56 -11.96
CA THR A 291 -32.23 -9.10 -13.21
C THR A 291 -33.02 -9.57 -14.44
N PRO A 292 -33.40 -8.66 -15.36
CA PRO A 292 -34.11 -9.02 -16.58
C PRO A 292 -33.31 -9.99 -17.46
N LYS A 293 -34.01 -10.80 -18.28
CA LYS A 293 -33.35 -11.70 -19.25
C LYS A 293 -32.54 -10.94 -20.30
N HIS A 294 -32.99 -9.75 -20.67
CA HIS A 294 -32.31 -8.88 -21.61
C HIS A 294 -31.69 -7.73 -20.83
N VAL A 295 -30.36 -7.65 -20.86
CA VAL A 295 -29.55 -6.60 -20.24
C VAL A 295 -28.74 -5.94 -21.35
N ASP A 296 -28.73 -4.61 -21.38
CA ASP A 296 -27.94 -3.82 -22.33
C ASP A 296 -27.26 -2.65 -21.61
N GLU A 297 -26.48 -1.84 -22.34
CA GLU A 297 -25.72 -0.72 -21.75
C GLU A 297 -26.64 0.30 -21.05
N LYS A 298 -27.89 0.49 -21.47
CA LYS A 298 -28.81 1.45 -20.89
C LYS A 298 -29.76 0.83 -19.86
N HIS A 299 -30.10 -0.45 -20.03
CA HIS A 299 -31.05 -1.17 -19.19
C HIS A 299 -30.35 -2.30 -18.43
N MET A 300 -29.94 -2.00 -17.20
CA MET A 300 -29.36 -2.97 -16.27
C MET A 300 -29.70 -2.60 -14.81
N PRO A 301 -29.76 -3.55 -13.88
CA PRO A 301 -30.15 -3.27 -12.49
C PRO A 301 -29.29 -2.22 -11.79
N SER A 302 -28.02 -2.11 -12.18
CA SER A 302 -27.08 -1.18 -11.58
C SER A 302 -27.13 0.24 -12.15
N ARG A 303 -27.99 0.54 -13.12
CA ARG A 303 -28.16 1.90 -13.68
C ARG A 303 -29.57 2.40 -13.39
N LEU A 304 -29.67 3.46 -12.59
CA LEU A 304 -30.90 4.18 -12.32
C LEU A 304 -30.98 5.43 -13.21
N ASP A 305 -32.20 5.98 -13.34
CA ASP A 305 -32.46 7.20 -14.08
C ASP A 305 -31.57 8.35 -13.59
N PHE A 306 -31.02 9.10 -14.54
CA PHE A 306 -30.21 10.27 -14.27
C PHE A 306 -31.04 11.40 -13.69
N THR A 307 -30.47 12.13 -12.73
CA THR A 307 -31.08 13.32 -12.12
C THR A 307 -30.26 14.56 -12.50
N PRO A 308 -30.61 15.29 -13.58
CA PRO A 308 -29.83 16.42 -14.08
C PRO A 308 -29.62 17.52 -13.05
N GLU A 309 -30.58 17.73 -12.15
CA GLU A 309 -30.51 18.76 -11.11
C GLU A 309 -29.38 18.50 -10.11
N ASP A 310 -29.14 17.23 -9.79
CA ASP A 310 -28.04 16.80 -8.91
C ASP A 310 -26.67 16.97 -9.61
N PHE A 311 -26.62 16.99 -10.96
CA PHE A 311 -25.39 17.07 -11.75
C PHE A 311 -25.03 18.48 -12.24
N GLU A 312 -25.94 19.45 -12.18
CA GLU A 312 -25.69 20.83 -12.65
C GLU A 312 -24.45 21.49 -12.00
N PRO A 313 -24.18 21.34 -10.68
CA PRO A 313 -22.97 21.88 -10.07
C PRO A 313 -21.69 21.24 -10.65
N ALA A 314 -21.72 19.93 -10.88
CA ALA A 314 -20.64 19.17 -11.51
C ALA A 314 -20.33 19.72 -12.90
N TRP A 315 -21.37 19.98 -13.69
CA TRP A 315 -21.23 20.48 -15.04
C TRP A 315 -20.65 21.89 -15.08
N LYS A 316 -21.06 22.75 -14.14
CA LYS A 316 -20.47 24.08 -13.97
C LYS A 316 -18.98 24.01 -13.63
N ALA A 317 -18.60 23.26 -12.59
CA ALA A 317 -17.21 23.11 -12.16
C ALA A 317 -16.33 22.48 -13.27
N THR A 318 -16.89 21.50 -13.99
CA THR A 318 -16.23 20.87 -15.14
C THR A 318 -15.89 21.89 -16.24
N LYS A 319 -16.82 22.78 -16.61
CA LYS A 319 -16.60 23.85 -17.60
C LYS A 319 -15.64 24.94 -17.14
N GLU A 320 -15.46 25.10 -15.83
CA GLU A 320 -14.46 26.00 -15.25
C GLU A 320 -13.06 25.37 -15.35
N LEU A 321 -12.93 24.08 -14.98
CA LEU A 321 -11.67 23.34 -15.01
C LEU A 321 -11.20 22.99 -16.43
N LEU A 322 -12.12 22.59 -17.31
CA LEU A 322 -11.86 22.16 -18.68
C LEU A 322 -12.64 23.05 -19.65
N PRO A 323 -12.12 24.27 -19.98
CA PRO A 323 -12.87 25.28 -20.71
C PRO A 323 -13.42 24.83 -22.07
N ILE A 324 -12.76 23.88 -22.74
CA ILE A 324 -13.19 23.32 -24.02
C ILE A 324 -14.58 22.66 -23.93
N LEU A 325 -14.96 22.15 -22.75
CA LEU A 325 -16.26 21.51 -22.54
C LEU A 325 -17.44 22.50 -22.53
N ARG A 326 -17.18 23.82 -22.52
CA ARG A 326 -18.23 24.84 -22.70
C ARG A 326 -18.91 24.77 -24.07
N GLU A 327 -18.24 24.16 -25.05
CA GLU A 327 -18.76 23.95 -26.41
C GLU A 327 -19.48 22.61 -26.58
N THR A 328 -19.72 21.89 -25.49
CA THR A 328 -20.35 20.56 -25.49
C THR A 328 -21.60 20.53 -24.62
N GLU A 329 -22.38 19.46 -24.74
CA GLU A 329 -23.58 19.19 -23.95
C GLU A 329 -23.46 17.81 -23.28
N ILE A 330 -24.34 17.50 -22.33
CA ILE A 330 -24.46 16.15 -21.78
C ILE A 330 -25.28 15.29 -22.75
N ALA A 331 -24.67 14.23 -23.29
CA ALA A 331 -25.33 13.34 -24.25
C ALA A 331 -26.07 12.18 -23.57
N ASP A 332 -25.51 11.66 -22.48
CA ASP A 332 -26.04 10.53 -21.72
C ASP A 332 -25.59 10.65 -20.26
N GLY A 333 -26.43 10.22 -19.33
CA GLY A 333 -26.12 10.19 -17.91
C GLY A 333 -26.89 9.09 -17.22
N PHE A 334 -26.40 8.63 -16.08
CA PHE A 334 -27.09 7.68 -15.21
C PHE A 334 -26.64 7.81 -13.76
N ASN A 335 -27.48 7.30 -12.86
CA ASN A 335 -27.16 7.16 -11.43
C ASN A 335 -26.76 5.68 -11.19
N GLY A 336 -25.46 5.41 -11.15
CA GLY A 336 -24.87 4.06 -11.07
C GLY A 336 -24.80 3.52 -9.64
N VAL A 337 -25.40 2.35 -9.40
CA VAL A 337 -25.45 1.73 -8.07
C VAL A 337 -24.19 0.90 -7.81
N PHE A 338 -23.55 1.16 -6.66
CA PHE A 338 -22.47 0.34 -6.11
C PHE A 338 -22.48 0.41 -4.58
N SER A 339 -21.43 -0.08 -3.90
CA SER A 339 -21.43 -0.24 -2.43
C SER A 339 -20.49 0.73 -1.73
N PHE A 340 -20.96 1.30 -0.61
CA PHE A 340 -20.14 1.92 0.42
C PHE A 340 -20.23 1.12 1.72
N THR A 341 -19.26 1.35 2.61
CA THR A 341 -19.18 0.76 3.94
C THR A 341 -18.92 1.86 4.98
N PRO A 342 -19.16 1.60 6.28
CA PRO A 342 -18.97 2.60 7.33
C PRO A 342 -17.58 3.25 7.40
N ASP A 343 -16.54 2.52 6.98
CA ASP A 343 -15.13 2.93 7.02
C ASP A 343 -14.49 3.05 5.63
N GLY A 344 -15.25 2.84 4.56
CA GLY A 344 -14.77 2.88 3.17
C GLY A 344 -13.93 1.67 2.72
N GLY A 345 -13.63 0.73 3.63
CA GLY A 345 -12.90 -0.50 3.32
C GLY A 345 -13.80 -1.59 2.72
N SER A 346 -13.22 -2.52 1.96
CA SER A 346 -13.95 -3.70 1.47
C SER A 346 -14.40 -4.63 2.60
N VAL A 347 -15.34 -5.53 2.32
CA VAL A 347 -15.85 -6.52 3.29
C VAL A 347 -15.48 -7.91 2.80
N VAL A 348 -14.47 -8.50 3.43
CA VAL A 348 -13.83 -9.75 2.99
C VAL A 348 -13.63 -10.65 4.19
N GLY A 349 -14.00 -11.92 4.11
CA GLY A 349 -13.71 -12.88 5.17
C GLY A 349 -14.80 -13.93 5.36
N GLN A 350 -14.56 -14.84 6.30
CA GLN A 350 -15.49 -15.92 6.62
C GLN A 350 -16.59 -15.42 7.57
N ALA A 351 -17.83 -15.81 7.32
CA ALA A 351 -18.94 -15.54 8.22
C ALA A 351 -18.70 -16.11 9.63
N PRO A 352 -18.91 -15.31 10.69
CA PRO A 352 -18.69 -15.78 12.06
C PRO A 352 -19.73 -16.79 12.54
N ASN A 353 -20.88 -16.92 11.87
CA ASN A 353 -22.00 -17.78 12.24
C ASN A 353 -22.16 -19.05 11.39
N LEU A 354 -21.45 -19.17 10.26
CA LEU A 354 -21.55 -20.33 9.35
C LEU A 354 -20.17 -20.72 8.81
N ASP A 355 -19.74 -21.97 9.08
CA ASP A 355 -18.45 -22.45 8.57
C ASP A 355 -18.46 -22.53 7.04
N ASN A 356 -17.33 -22.15 6.43
CA ASN A 356 -17.06 -22.18 4.99
C ASN A 356 -17.95 -21.29 4.10
N PHE A 357 -18.74 -20.40 4.69
CA PHE A 357 -19.38 -19.30 3.97
C PHE A 357 -18.50 -18.05 4.07
N TRP A 358 -18.16 -17.45 2.93
CA TRP A 358 -17.27 -16.29 2.82
C TRP A 358 -17.94 -15.16 2.07
N VAL A 359 -17.48 -13.93 2.31
CA VAL A 359 -17.83 -12.74 1.53
C VAL A 359 -16.58 -12.11 0.93
N ALA A 360 -16.73 -11.52 -0.25
CA ALA A 360 -15.76 -10.64 -0.89
C ALA A 360 -16.52 -9.54 -1.64
N GLU A 361 -16.96 -8.54 -0.88
CA GLU A 361 -17.98 -7.55 -1.27
C GLU A 361 -17.51 -6.12 -0.99
N ALA A 362 -18.25 -5.13 -1.52
CA ALA A 362 -17.85 -3.72 -1.52
C ALA A 362 -16.40 -3.50 -2.03
N VAL A 363 -16.09 -4.12 -3.17
CA VAL A 363 -14.76 -4.06 -3.79
C VAL A 363 -14.82 -3.21 -5.05
N TRP A 364 -14.06 -2.12 -5.06
CA TRP A 364 -13.83 -1.32 -6.26
C TRP A 364 -13.15 -2.14 -7.36
N VAL A 365 -13.38 -1.81 -8.63
CA VAL A 365 -12.63 -2.41 -9.76
C VAL A 365 -11.12 -2.33 -9.50
N THR A 366 -10.64 -1.19 -9.01
CA THR A 366 -9.26 -0.92 -8.61
C THR A 366 -8.65 -2.03 -7.75
N HIS A 367 -9.40 -2.65 -6.84
CA HIS A 367 -8.84 -3.63 -5.88
C HIS A 367 -9.25 -5.08 -6.21
N SER A 368 -10.02 -5.29 -7.27
CA SER A 368 -10.76 -6.53 -7.53
C SER A 368 -9.89 -7.78 -7.64
N ALA A 369 -8.83 -7.75 -8.44
CA ALA A 369 -7.92 -8.88 -8.58
C ALA A 369 -7.11 -9.11 -7.31
N GLY A 370 -6.71 -8.04 -6.62
CA GLY A 370 -6.02 -8.11 -5.34
C GLY A 370 -6.84 -8.83 -4.27
N VAL A 371 -8.09 -8.42 -4.08
CA VAL A 371 -9.01 -9.08 -3.12
C VAL A 371 -9.22 -10.54 -3.50
N ALA A 372 -9.47 -10.83 -4.77
CA ALA A 372 -9.63 -12.20 -5.26
C ALA A 372 -8.41 -13.07 -4.93
N ARG A 373 -7.19 -12.56 -5.14
CA ARG A 373 -5.95 -13.26 -4.79
C ARG A 373 -5.86 -13.52 -3.28
N ALA A 374 -6.12 -12.50 -2.45
CA ALA A 374 -6.05 -12.63 -1.00
C ALA A 374 -7.03 -13.69 -0.46
N VAL A 375 -8.25 -13.73 -1.00
CA VAL A 375 -9.24 -14.76 -0.67
C VAL A 375 -8.78 -16.14 -1.13
N ALA A 376 -8.31 -16.28 -2.38
CA ALA A 376 -7.82 -17.55 -2.91
C ALA A 376 -6.64 -18.11 -2.10
N GLU A 377 -5.65 -17.27 -1.76
CA GLU A 377 -4.52 -17.64 -0.89
C GLU A 377 -5.01 -18.08 0.49
N THR A 378 -5.97 -17.35 1.08
CA THR A 378 -6.51 -17.72 2.39
C THR A 378 -7.24 -19.06 2.36
N LEU A 379 -8.04 -19.34 1.32
CA LEU A 379 -8.77 -20.61 1.18
C LEU A 379 -7.84 -21.81 0.93
N THR A 380 -6.81 -21.63 0.10
CA THR A 380 -5.97 -22.72 -0.40
C THR A 380 -4.70 -22.94 0.44
N GLU A 381 -4.14 -21.86 0.98
CA GLU A 381 -2.87 -21.85 1.72
C GLU A 381 -3.08 -21.49 3.21
N GLY A 382 -4.28 -21.05 3.61
CA GLY A 382 -4.60 -20.72 5.00
C GLY A 382 -4.14 -19.33 5.47
N ARG A 383 -3.60 -18.50 4.57
CA ARG A 383 -3.32 -17.07 4.81
C ARG A 383 -3.22 -16.29 3.49
N SER A 384 -3.44 -14.98 3.56
CA SER A 384 -3.05 -14.04 2.50
C SER A 384 -1.58 -13.63 2.61
N THR A 385 -0.98 -13.25 1.50
CA THR A 385 0.36 -12.64 1.41
C THR A 385 0.36 -11.14 1.74
N VAL A 386 -0.80 -10.48 1.58
CA VAL A 386 -1.06 -9.09 1.99
C VAL A 386 -1.99 -9.12 3.20
N ASP A 387 -1.73 -8.30 4.21
CA ASP A 387 -2.62 -8.18 5.36
C ASP A 387 -4.00 -7.66 4.93
N ILE A 388 -5.06 -8.29 5.43
CA ILE A 388 -6.44 -7.93 5.09
C ILE A 388 -7.26 -7.51 6.32
N ALA A 389 -6.61 -7.14 7.43
CA ALA A 389 -7.32 -6.77 8.66
C ALA A 389 -8.28 -5.58 8.45
N GLU A 390 -7.89 -4.59 7.64
CA GLU A 390 -8.75 -3.45 7.26
C GLU A 390 -9.90 -3.85 6.30
N CYS A 391 -9.87 -5.07 5.75
CA CYS A 391 -10.92 -5.65 4.91
C CYS A 391 -11.75 -6.70 5.64
N GLU A 392 -11.32 -7.20 6.81
CA GLU A 392 -11.97 -8.30 7.53
C GLU A 392 -13.45 -8.02 7.81
N LEU A 393 -14.33 -8.97 7.47
CA LEU A 393 -15.77 -8.90 7.72
C LEU A 393 -16.06 -8.68 9.22
N THR A 394 -15.27 -9.30 10.09
CA THR A 394 -15.51 -9.30 11.53
C THR A 394 -14.87 -8.13 12.28
N ARG A 395 -14.33 -7.12 11.56
CA ARG A 395 -13.70 -5.94 12.18
C ARG A 395 -14.69 -4.99 12.85
N PHE A 396 -15.96 -5.07 12.48
CA PHE A 396 -17.02 -4.18 12.95
C PHE A 396 -17.60 -4.64 14.29
N GLU A 397 -17.84 -3.69 15.18
CA GLU A 397 -18.57 -3.91 16.43
C GLU A 397 -20.06 -4.14 16.17
N GLU A 398 -20.77 -4.78 17.12
CA GLU A 398 -22.20 -5.09 16.97
C GLU A 398 -23.07 -3.87 16.61
N ILE A 399 -22.80 -2.73 17.25
CA ILE A 399 -23.49 -1.45 16.97
C ILE A 399 -23.22 -0.94 15.55
N GLN A 400 -22.05 -1.25 14.99
CA GLN A 400 -21.66 -0.80 13.66
C GLN A 400 -22.30 -1.64 12.54
N LEU A 401 -22.92 -2.77 12.91
CA LEU A 401 -23.66 -3.65 12.01
C LEU A 401 -25.15 -3.30 11.94
N SER A 402 -25.65 -2.31 12.70
CA SER A 402 -27.05 -1.91 12.60
C SER A 402 -27.33 -1.25 11.25
N PRO A 403 -28.51 -1.48 10.64
CA PRO A 403 -28.88 -0.82 9.39
C PRO A 403 -28.78 0.71 9.46
N GLU A 404 -29.12 1.30 10.61
CA GLU A 404 -29.06 2.75 10.83
C GLU A 404 -27.63 3.26 10.81
N TYR A 405 -26.71 2.61 11.54
CA TYR A 405 -25.30 2.98 11.55
C TYR A 405 -24.67 2.82 10.17
N VAL A 406 -24.90 1.67 9.52
CA VAL A 406 -24.39 1.40 8.17
C VAL A 406 -24.90 2.44 7.19
N SER A 407 -26.19 2.78 7.25
CA SER A 407 -26.80 3.78 6.39
C SER A 407 -26.18 5.16 6.59
N GLU A 408 -26.13 5.66 7.83
CA GLU A 408 -25.63 7.00 8.14
C GLU A 408 -24.14 7.15 7.81
N THR A 409 -23.31 6.22 8.27
CA THR A 409 -21.85 6.32 8.14
C THR A 409 -21.35 6.02 6.72
N SER A 410 -22.04 5.17 5.96
CA SER A 410 -21.71 4.94 4.54
C SER A 410 -22.09 6.14 3.68
N GLN A 411 -23.20 6.83 4.00
CA GLN A 411 -23.56 8.09 3.34
C GLN A 411 -22.58 9.21 3.70
N GLN A 412 -22.16 9.31 4.96
CA GLN A 412 -21.09 10.24 5.34
C GLN A 412 -19.80 9.93 4.57
N ASN A 413 -19.41 8.65 4.46
CA ASN A 413 -18.22 8.26 3.70
C ASN A 413 -18.35 8.54 2.19
N PHE A 414 -19.57 8.57 1.64
CA PHE A 414 -19.83 9.04 0.28
C PHE A 414 -19.56 10.54 0.15
N VAL A 415 -20.07 11.34 1.09
CA VAL A 415 -19.86 12.80 1.13
C VAL A 415 -18.37 13.14 1.29
N GLU A 416 -17.66 12.43 2.15
CA GLU A 416 -16.27 12.74 2.50
C GLU A 416 -15.23 12.02 1.60
N ILE A 417 -15.67 11.33 0.53
CA ILE A 417 -14.80 10.41 -0.24
C ILE A 417 -13.52 11.06 -0.77
N TYR A 418 -13.57 12.34 -1.14
CA TYR A 418 -12.45 13.11 -1.68
C TYR A 418 -11.96 14.24 -0.76
N ASP A 419 -12.48 14.33 0.47
CA ASP A 419 -12.07 15.34 1.44
C ASP A 419 -10.64 15.14 1.96
N ILE A 420 -10.08 16.21 2.55
CA ILE A 420 -8.79 16.17 3.25
C ILE A 420 -9.03 15.82 4.72
N ILE A 421 -9.03 14.53 5.03
CA ILE A 421 -9.35 14.02 6.37
C ILE A 421 -8.09 13.81 7.20
N HIS A 422 -8.09 14.30 8.44
CA HIS A 422 -7.00 14.02 9.40
C HIS A 422 -7.11 12.58 9.93
N PRO A 423 -6.00 11.84 10.15
CA PRO A 423 -6.06 10.45 10.63
C PRO A 423 -6.80 10.21 11.94
N LEU A 424 -6.98 11.27 12.74
CA LEU A 424 -7.72 11.27 14.00
C LEU A 424 -9.07 12.00 13.93
N ALA A 425 -9.50 12.46 12.75
CA ALA A 425 -10.80 13.09 12.61
C ALA A 425 -11.89 12.07 12.99
N PRO A 426 -12.72 12.35 14.01
CA PRO A 426 -13.83 11.48 14.34
C PRO A 426 -14.95 11.69 13.32
N LYS A 427 -15.84 10.71 13.20
CA LYS A 427 -17.16 10.96 12.60
C LYS A 427 -17.90 11.99 13.46
N GLU A 428 -18.63 12.90 12.81
CA GLU A 428 -19.43 13.88 13.53
C GLU A 428 -20.69 13.24 14.12
N ASN A 429 -21.32 12.34 13.36
CA ASN A 429 -22.45 11.53 13.77
C ASN A 429 -22.37 10.13 13.14
N PRO A 430 -22.90 9.08 13.78
CA PRO A 430 -23.43 9.09 15.14
C PRO A 430 -22.31 9.07 16.20
N ARG A 431 -22.58 9.65 17.38
CA ARG A 431 -21.66 9.71 18.54
C ARG A 431 -22.38 9.32 19.82
N ASN A 432 -21.61 9.06 20.87
CA ASN A 432 -22.10 8.67 22.20
C ASN A 432 -22.92 7.36 22.20
N LEU A 433 -22.63 6.44 21.27
CA LEU A 433 -23.32 5.14 21.19
C LEU A 433 -22.93 4.20 22.34
N ARG A 434 -21.66 4.20 22.72
CA ARG A 434 -21.12 3.44 23.86
C ARG A 434 -20.33 4.41 24.74
N VAL A 435 -20.74 4.51 26.00
CA VAL A 435 -20.07 5.35 26.99
C VAL A 435 -19.74 4.52 28.22
N SER A 436 -18.62 4.81 28.87
CA SER A 436 -18.25 4.12 30.11
C SER A 436 -19.10 4.65 31.28
N PRO A 437 -19.18 3.92 32.41
CA PRO A 437 -19.85 4.40 33.62
C PRO A 437 -19.26 5.69 34.20
N PHE A 438 -18.07 6.10 33.72
CA PHE A 438 -17.36 7.28 34.16
C PHE A 438 -17.68 8.52 33.31
N TYR A 439 -18.42 8.36 32.22
CA TYR A 439 -18.65 9.40 31.22
C TYR A 439 -19.13 10.72 31.82
N THR A 440 -20.08 10.70 32.76
CA THR A 440 -20.53 11.92 33.45
C THR A 440 -19.40 12.63 34.20
N ARG A 441 -18.52 11.89 34.90
CA ARG A 441 -17.34 12.48 35.57
C ARG A 441 -16.31 12.96 34.58
N GLN A 442 -16.14 12.26 33.47
CA GLN A 442 -15.24 12.68 32.41
C GLN A 442 -15.69 14.00 31.79
N GLN A 443 -17.00 14.17 31.56
CA GLN A 443 -17.58 15.44 31.14
C GLN A 443 -17.38 16.55 32.17
N GLU A 444 -17.58 16.28 33.47
CA GLU A 444 -17.29 17.24 34.55
C GLU A 444 -15.82 17.67 34.60
N GLN A 445 -14.89 16.80 34.17
CA GLN A 445 -13.46 17.12 34.04
C GLN A 445 -13.11 17.78 32.68
N GLY A 446 -14.10 18.06 31.83
CA GLY A 446 -13.91 18.65 30.51
C GLY A 446 -13.16 17.71 29.55
N ALA A 447 -13.55 16.43 29.49
CA ALA A 447 -12.96 15.47 28.57
C ALA A 447 -13.17 15.87 27.10
N PHE A 448 -12.10 15.90 26.32
CA PHE A 448 -12.18 15.95 24.87
C PHE A 448 -12.28 14.52 24.32
N PHE A 449 -13.41 14.18 23.70
CA PHE A 449 -13.68 12.81 23.27
C PHE A 449 -13.43 12.59 21.78
N LEU A 450 -12.69 11.53 21.45
CA LEU A 450 -12.73 10.87 20.14
C LEU A 450 -13.38 9.50 20.26
N GLU A 451 -13.82 8.94 19.14
CA GLU A 451 -14.51 7.65 19.08
C GLU A 451 -13.61 6.56 18.48
N VAL A 452 -13.83 5.29 18.86
CA VAL A 452 -13.53 4.08 18.05
C VAL A 452 -14.53 3.00 18.48
N GLY A 453 -15.11 2.27 17.53
CA GLY A 453 -15.95 1.10 17.81
C GLY A 453 -17.23 1.44 18.58
N GLY A 454 -17.75 2.65 18.40
CA GLY A 454 -18.86 3.26 19.11
C GLY A 454 -18.50 3.87 20.46
N TRP A 455 -17.29 3.66 20.98
CA TRP A 455 -16.89 4.12 22.31
C TRP A 455 -16.35 5.55 22.32
N GLU A 456 -16.91 6.38 23.20
CA GLU A 456 -16.35 7.68 23.56
C GLU A 456 -15.09 7.52 24.43
N ARG A 457 -13.97 8.09 23.98
CA ARG A 457 -12.65 7.98 24.63
C ARG A 457 -12.04 9.35 24.91
N PRO A 458 -11.83 9.72 26.18
CA PRO A 458 -11.11 10.94 26.53
C PRO A 458 -9.68 10.93 25.97
N HIS A 459 -9.34 11.93 25.16
CA HIS A 459 -7.99 12.16 24.67
C HIS A 459 -7.15 13.01 25.63
N TRP A 460 -7.79 13.96 26.31
CA TRP A 460 -7.28 14.73 27.45
C TRP A 460 -8.46 15.30 28.25
N TYR A 461 -8.18 15.93 29.38
CA TYR A 461 -9.17 16.58 30.25
C TYR A 461 -8.82 18.06 30.48
N GLU A 462 -9.74 18.97 30.14
CA GLU A 462 -9.55 20.42 30.30
C GLU A 462 -9.31 20.85 31.76
N ALA A 463 -9.78 20.08 32.74
CA ALA A 463 -9.48 20.32 34.16
C ALA A 463 -7.97 20.31 34.48
N ASN A 464 -7.13 19.75 33.60
CA ASN A 464 -5.68 19.73 33.74
C ASN A 464 -4.98 20.93 33.07
N ALA A 465 -5.70 21.89 32.47
CA ALA A 465 -5.12 23.01 31.73
C ALA A 465 -4.16 23.86 32.55
N ASP A 466 -4.53 24.22 33.78
CA ASP A 466 -3.70 25.06 34.66
C ASP A 466 -2.38 24.38 35.04
N LEU A 467 -2.32 23.05 35.03
CA LEU A 467 -1.10 22.30 35.34
C LEU A 467 -0.01 22.55 34.29
N VAL A 468 -0.38 22.84 33.04
CA VAL A 468 0.57 23.13 31.95
C VAL A 468 1.46 24.32 32.33
N ASN A 469 0.90 25.33 32.99
CA ASN A 469 1.62 26.55 33.41
C ASN A 469 2.64 26.29 34.54
N THR A 470 2.50 25.15 35.24
CA THR A 470 3.34 24.77 36.38
C THR A 470 4.27 23.59 36.05
N LEU A 471 4.31 23.15 34.79
CA LEU A 471 5.21 22.07 34.38
C LEU A 471 6.67 22.49 34.53
N PRO A 472 7.53 21.59 35.03
CA PRO A 472 8.98 21.75 34.92
C PRO A 472 9.41 21.98 33.46
N ASP A 473 10.51 22.69 33.25
CA ASP A 473 10.96 23.07 31.91
C ASP A 473 11.14 21.87 30.98
N GLU A 474 11.62 20.74 31.51
CA GLU A 474 11.81 19.49 30.77
C GLU A 474 10.50 18.81 30.34
N TRP A 475 9.36 19.18 30.93
CA TRP A 475 8.02 18.68 30.59
C TRP A 475 7.17 19.68 29.79
N LYS A 476 7.64 20.92 29.62
CA LYS A 476 6.89 21.91 28.85
C LYS A 476 6.61 21.43 27.41
N PRO A 477 5.38 21.57 26.90
CA PRO A 477 5.02 21.21 25.54
C PRO A 477 5.93 21.86 24.50
N VAL A 478 6.07 21.21 23.35
CA VAL A 478 6.78 21.73 22.17
C VAL A 478 5.73 22.16 21.14
N ASP A 479 6.01 23.26 20.43
CA ASP A 479 5.16 23.77 19.36
C ASP A 479 4.99 22.73 18.25
N ARG A 480 3.80 22.72 17.64
CA ARG A 480 3.43 21.81 16.55
C ARG A 480 2.97 22.61 15.34
N ASP A 481 3.18 22.04 14.16
CA ASP A 481 2.60 22.57 12.93
C ASP A 481 1.06 22.45 12.92
N ALA A 482 0.43 23.07 11.93
CA ALA A 482 -1.03 23.11 11.81
C ALA A 482 -1.67 21.73 11.63
N TRP A 483 -0.94 20.74 11.12
CA TRP A 483 -1.49 19.40 10.88
C TRP A 483 -1.41 18.53 12.12
N SER A 484 -0.22 18.39 12.71
CA SER A 484 0.05 17.59 13.90
C SER A 484 -0.51 18.17 15.20
N SER A 485 -0.99 19.42 15.18
CA SER A 485 -1.75 20.05 16.26
C SER A 485 -3.26 19.76 16.22
N LYS A 486 -3.80 19.24 15.12
CA LYS A 486 -5.21 18.81 15.08
C LYS A 486 -5.43 17.64 16.03
N PHE A 487 -6.51 17.70 16.80
CA PHE A 487 -6.86 16.68 17.81
C PHE A 487 -5.75 16.40 18.83
N TYR A 488 -4.93 17.42 19.12
CA TYR A 488 -3.88 17.40 20.13
C TYR A 488 -4.07 18.56 21.10
N SER A 489 -3.66 18.37 22.35
CA SER A 489 -3.61 19.43 23.36
C SER A 489 -2.29 19.36 24.14
N PRO A 490 -1.68 20.52 24.46
CA PRO A 490 -0.53 20.60 25.37
C PRO A 490 -0.78 19.98 26.75
N ILE A 491 -2.06 19.87 27.15
CA ILE A 491 -2.52 19.22 28.38
C ILE A 491 -2.00 17.79 28.52
N ALA A 492 -1.85 17.08 27.40
CA ALA A 492 -1.33 15.71 27.41
C ALA A 492 0.07 15.61 28.04
N ALA A 493 0.89 16.67 27.97
CA ALA A 493 2.18 16.71 28.66
C ALA A 493 2.03 16.76 30.19
N ALA A 494 1.02 17.50 30.70
CA ALA A 494 0.74 17.56 32.12
C ALA A 494 0.20 16.23 32.66
N GLU A 495 -0.69 15.58 31.92
CA GLU A 495 -1.19 14.25 32.23
C GLU A 495 -0.07 13.19 32.24
N ALA A 496 0.84 13.26 31.26
CA ALA A 496 2.02 12.41 31.19
C ALA A 496 2.96 12.64 32.40
N TRP A 497 3.23 13.91 32.71
CA TRP A 497 4.04 14.30 33.87
C TRP A 497 3.46 13.79 35.18
N LYS A 498 2.14 13.96 35.39
CA LYS A 498 1.43 13.45 36.58
C LYS A 498 1.45 11.93 36.65
N THR A 499 1.33 11.24 35.52
CA THR A 499 1.47 9.78 35.47
C THR A 499 2.86 9.34 35.95
N ARG A 500 3.93 10.00 35.49
CA ARG A 500 5.31 9.68 35.88
C ARG A 500 5.68 10.06 37.31
N ASN A 501 5.13 11.17 37.83
CA ASN A 501 5.62 11.78 39.08
C ASN A 501 4.60 11.79 40.23
N ALA A 502 3.37 11.38 39.97
CA ALA A 502 2.30 11.34 40.97
C ALA A 502 1.44 10.07 40.77
N VAL A 503 0.21 10.23 40.32
CA VAL A 503 -0.73 9.16 39.99
C VAL A 503 -1.76 9.70 39.01
N ALA A 504 -2.21 8.86 38.10
CA ALA A 504 -3.23 9.18 37.12
C ALA A 504 -4.27 8.05 37.01
N LEU A 505 -5.48 8.43 36.64
CA LEU A 505 -6.61 7.54 36.43
C LEU A 505 -6.99 7.54 34.94
N TYR A 506 -6.86 6.39 34.29
CA TYR A 506 -7.18 6.18 32.88
C TYR A 506 -8.44 5.34 32.73
N ASP A 507 -9.32 5.68 31.79
CA ASP A 507 -10.43 4.83 31.39
C ASP A 507 -9.95 3.75 30.41
N MET A 508 -9.99 2.50 30.88
CA MET A 508 -9.58 1.32 30.13
C MET A 508 -10.79 0.49 29.67
N THR A 509 -12.02 0.99 29.85
CA THR A 509 -13.28 0.30 29.53
C THR A 509 -13.36 -0.09 28.05
N THR A 510 -12.70 0.63 27.16
CA THR A 510 -12.80 0.42 25.70
C THR A 510 -11.91 -0.69 25.15
N PHE A 511 -10.96 -1.21 25.92
CA PHE A 511 -10.17 -2.37 25.50
C PHE A 511 -11.03 -3.63 25.49
N HIS A 512 -10.95 -4.44 24.43
CA HIS A 512 -11.74 -5.67 24.35
C HIS A 512 -11.42 -6.62 25.50
N ARG A 513 -12.48 -7.14 26.11
CA ARG A 513 -12.43 -8.12 27.18
C ARG A 513 -13.33 -9.29 26.83
N PHE A 514 -12.74 -10.45 26.64
CA PHE A 514 -13.47 -11.68 26.35
C PHE A 514 -13.38 -12.64 27.53
N GLU A 515 -14.51 -13.15 27.98
CA GLU A 515 -14.57 -14.26 28.92
C GLU A 515 -14.44 -15.57 28.13
N VAL A 516 -13.54 -16.45 28.57
CA VAL A 516 -13.45 -17.83 28.08
C VAL A 516 -13.69 -18.78 29.24
N SER A 517 -14.78 -19.53 29.19
CA SER A 517 -15.24 -20.36 30.31
C SER A 517 -15.60 -21.79 29.91
N GLY A 518 -15.51 -22.71 30.87
CA GLY A 518 -15.84 -24.13 30.73
C GLY A 518 -14.62 -25.06 30.86
N PRO A 519 -14.84 -26.37 31.03
CA PRO A 519 -13.78 -27.35 31.27
C PRO A 519 -12.79 -27.48 30.11
N GLY A 520 -13.17 -27.03 28.91
CA GLY A 520 -12.31 -26.96 27.73
C GLY A 520 -11.52 -25.65 27.57
N ALA A 521 -11.70 -24.65 28.44
CA ALA A 521 -11.12 -23.31 28.28
C ALA A 521 -9.59 -23.33 28.26
N VAL A 522 -8.97 -24.07 29.19
CA VAL A 522 -7.51 -24.27 29.22
C VAL A 522 -7.04 -24.91 27.92
N HIS A 523 -7.71 -25.96 27.45
CA HIS A 523 -7.33 -26.68 26.23
C HIS A 523 -7.41 -25.77 24.99
N LEU A 524 -8.49 -24.99 24.87
CA LEU A 524 -8.68 -24.04 23.79
C LEU A 524 -7.54 -23.01 23.77
N LEU A 525 -7.30 -22.34 24.89
CA LEU A 525 -6.30 -21.28 24.97
C LEU A 525 -4.86 -21.82 24.90
N GLN A 526 -4.61 -23.04 25.39
CA GLN A 526 -3.31 -23.71 25.19
C GLN A 526 -3.05 -23.99 23.71
N ARG A 527 -4.06 -24.38 22.93
CA ARG A 527 -3.90 -24.66 21.49
C ARG A 527 -3.75 -23.38 20.66
N LEU A 528 -4.43 -22.31 21.02
CA LEU A 528 -4.47 -21.09 20.19
C LEU A 528 -3.35 -20.09 20.49
N THR A 529 -2.72 -20.17 21.66
CA THR A 529 -1.72 -19.18 22.10
C THR A 529 -0.30 -19.72 22.13
N THR A 530 0.68 -18.83 22.00
CA THR A 530 2.12 -19.18 21.94
C THR A 530 2.78 -19.40 23.30
N SER A 531 2.07 -19.19 24.41
CA SER A 531 2.60 -19.29 25.79
C SER A 531 1.79 -20.26 26.63
N ASP A 532 2.38 -20.81 27.70
CA ASP A 532 1.65 -21.68 28.63
C ASP A 532 0.71 -20.87 29.53
N VAL A 533 -0.59 -21.06 29.33
CA VAL A 533 -1.68 -20.44 30.08
C VAL A 533 -2.29 -21.37 31.14
N SER A 534 -1.73 -22.59 31.31
CA SER A 534 -2.24 -23.59 32.26
C SER A 534 -1.78 -23.37 33.71
N LYS A 535 -1.09 -22.26 34.00
CA LYS A 535 -0.67 -21.84 35.34
C LYS A 535 -1.87 -21.76 36.30
N GLN A 536 -1.60 -21.81 37.61
CA GLN A 536 -2.66 -21.70 38.62
C GLN A 536 -3.46 -20.40 38.48
N PRO A 537 -4.74 -20.37 38.91
CA PRO A 537 -5.54 -19.15 38.96
C PRO A 537 -4.78 -18.01 39.69
N GLY A 538 -4.93 -16.79 39.18
CA GLY A 538 -4.20 -15.61 39.64
C GLY A 538 -3.05 -15.17 38.75
N ALA A 539 -2.79 -15.87 37.63
CA ALA A 539 -1.75 -15.52 36.68
C ALA A 539 -2.29 -14.77 35.45
N ILE A 540 -1.53 -13.77 34.99
CA ILE A 540 -1.70 -13.12 33.68
C ILE A 540 -0.53 -13.55 32.79
N THR A 541 -0.82 -13.93 31.55
CA THR A 541 0.18 -14.30 30.54
C THR A 541 0.00 -13.43 29.30
N HIS A 542 1.04 -12.68 28.95
CA HIS A 542 1.13 -12.03 27.65
C HIS A 542 1.55 -13.06 26.60
N THR A 543 0.80 -13.16 25.51
CA THR A 543 0.98 -14.20 24.49
C THR A 543 0.45 -13.73 23.14
N LEU A 544 0.74 -14.48 22.08
CA LEU A 544 0.34 -14.15 20.71
C LEU A 544 -0.71 -15.15 20.21
N LEU A 545 -1.59 -14.65 19.35
CA LEU A 545 -2.30 -15.44 18.36
C LEU A 545 -1.51 -15.36 17.05
N VAL A 546 -1.23 -16.51 16.43
CA VAL A 546 -0.51 -16.58 15.15
C VAL A 546 -1.26 -17.47 14.17
N ASN A 547 -1.03 -17.26 12.87
CA ASN A 547 -1.51 -18.18 11.84
C ASN A 547 -0.59 -19.42 11.73
N GLY A 548 -0.96 -20.39 10.89
CA GLY A 548 -0.18 -21.62 10.67
C GLY A 548 1.24 -21.39 10.14
N HIS A 549 1.55 -20.19 9.62
CA HIS A 549 2.85 -19.79 9.09
C HIS A 549 3.67 -18.93 10.07
N GLY A 550 3.17 -18.70 11.29
CA GLY A 550 3.84 -17.89 12.30
C GLY A 550 3.71 -16.38 12.12
N GLY A 551 2.83 -15.91 11.23
CA GLY A 551 2.45 -14.50 11.14
C GLY A 551 1.57 -14.08 12.32
N VAL A 552 1.81 -12.90 12.89
CA VAL A 552 1.11 -12.42 14.09
C VAL A 552 -0.31 -11.96 13.74
N LEU A 553 -1.31 -12.62 14.31
CA LEU A 553 -2.71 -12.21 14.18
C LEU A 553 -3.09 -11.17 15.23
N SER A 554 -2.64 -11.38 16.48
CA SER A 554 -2.93 -10.49 17.59
C SER A 554 -1.97 -10.74 18.76
N ASP A 555 -1.74 -9.73 19.60
CA ASP A 555 -1.13 -9.88 20.92
C ASP A 555 -2.19 -9.75 22.01
N ILE A 556 -2.22 -10.68 22.96
CA ILE A 556 -3.31 -10.77 23.94
C ILE A 556 -2.78 -11.02 25.35
N PHE A 557 -3.57 -10.63 26.34
CA PHE A 557 -3.34 -10.95 27.75
C PHE A 557 -4.34 -11.98 28.23
N VAL A 558 -3.88 -13.20 28.52
CA VAL A 558 -4.71 -14.27 29.08
C VAL A 558 -4.58 -14.29 30.59
N SER A 559 -5.65 -13.94 31.29
CA SER A 559 -5.73 -13.92 32.75
C SER A 559 -6.55 -15.12 33.23
N ARG A 560 -5.94 -16.05 33.99
CA ARG A 560 -6.67 -17.16 34.60
C ARG A 560 -7.29 -16.69 35.91
N ILE A 561 -8.61 -16.52 35.91
CA ILE A 561 -9.35 -15.94 37.03
C ILE A 561 -9.73 -17.04 38.04
N GLU A 562 -10.26 -18.16 37.54
CA GLU A 562 -10.57 -19.37 38.30
C GLU A 562 -10.10 -20.60 37.51
N GLU A 563 -10.40 -21.81 37.99
CA GLU A 563 -9.95 -23.05 37.35
C GLU A 563 -10.37 -23.13 35.87
N ASP A 564 -11.65 -22.87 35.60
CA ASP A 564 -12.28 -22.94 34.27
C ASP A 564 -12.80 -21.58 33.78
N LEU A 565 -12.24 -20.47 34.30
CA LEU A 565 -12.62 -19.10 33.93
C LEU A 565 -11.40 -18.26 33.60
N PHE A 566 -11.36 -17.75 32.38
CA PHE A 566 -10.32 -16.88 31.87
C PHE A 566 -10.91 -15.56 31.38
N GLN A 567 -10.14 -14.49 31.54
CA GLN A 567 -10.38 -13.24 30.82
C GLN A 567 -9.23 -12.98 29.84
N VAL A 568 -9.57 -12.73 28.59
CA VAL A 568 -8.66 -12.36 27.53
C VAL A 568 -8.81 -10.87 27.23
N GLY A 569 -7.75 -10.10 27.46
CA GLY A 569 -7.63 -8.75 26.92
C GLY A 569 -7.14 -8.83 25.48
N ALA A 570 -7.94 -8.34 24.53
CA ALA A 570 -7.73 -8.49 23.09
C ALA A 570 -7.78 -7.15 22.34
N ASN A 571 -7.63 -7.18 21.01
CA ASN A 571 -7.49 -5.97 20.20
C ASN A 571 -8.71 -5.65 19.32
N THR A 572 -9.41 -6.66 18.80
CA THR A 572 -10.47 -6.46 17.79
C THR A 572 -11.64 -7.43 17.93
N ALA A 573 -12.79 -7.09 17.34
CA ALA A 573 -13.90 -8.03 17.15
C ALA A 573 -13.52 -9.26 16.29
N THR A 574 -12.48 -9.17 15.45
CA THR A 574 -11.92 -10.33 14.73
C THR A 574 -11.30 -11.36 15.66
N ASP A 575 -10.65 -10.92 16.75
CA ASP A 575 -10.13 -11.82 17.79
C ASP A 575 -11.28 -12.61 18.45
N LEU A 576 -12.41 -11.95 18.74
CA LEU A 576 -13.61 -12.58 19.28
C LEU A 576 -14.14 -13.66 18.32
N ALA A 577 -14.30 -13.30 17.05
CA ALA A 577 -14.81 -14.21 16.03
C ALA A 577 -13.90 -15.45 15.87
N TYR A 578 -12.58 -15.25 15.89
CA TYR A 578 -11.60 -16.34 15.83
C TYR A 578 -11.73 -17.29 17.04
N LEU A 579 -11.66 -16.75 18.26
CA LEU A 579 -11.75 -17.53 19.50
C LEU A 579 -13.09 -18.26 19.61
N ALA A 580 -14.20 -17.59 19.31
CA ALA A 580 -15.54 -18.18 19.36
C ALA A 580 -15.73 -19.31 18.34
N ARG A 581 -15.22 -19.14 17.11
CA ARG A 581 -15.26 -20.18 16.08
C ARG A 581 -14.46 -21.42 16.51
N GLU A 582 -13.27 -21.22 17.03
CA GLU A 582 -12.42 -22.31 17.49
C GLU A 582 -12.98 -23.03 18.72
N ALA A 583 -13.67 -22.31 19.61
CA ALA A 583 -14.40 -22.90 20.74
C ALA A 583 -15.56 -23.79 20.27
N ARG A 584 -16.37 -23.32 19.31
CA ARG A 584 -17.46 -24.12 18.71
C ARG A 584 -16.94 -25.37 18.01
N ARG A 585 -15.83 -25.25 17.26
CA ARG A 585 -15.17 -26.39 16.63
C ARG A 585 -14.69 -27.39 17.67
N GLN A 586 -14.02 -26.95 18.73
CA GLN A 586 -13.59 -27.83 19.82
C GLN A 586 -14.78 -28.56 20.45
N GLN A 587 -15.87 -27.85 20.78
CA GLN A 587 -17.07 -28.46 21.34
C GLN A 587 -17.70 -29.51 20.41
N LYS A 588 -17.70 -29.28 19.08
CA LYS A 588 -18.22 -30.24 18.11
C LYS A 588 -17.39 -31.52 18.04
N HIS A 589 -16.06 -31.42 18.16
CA HIS A 589 -15.16 -32.56 18.11
C HIS A 589 -15.08 -33.31 19.44
N THR A 590 -15.07 -32.57 20.55
CA THR A 590 -14.94 -33.12 21.91
C THR A 590 -15.94 -32.43 22.85
N PRO A 591 -17.20 -32.87 22.90
CA PRO A 591 -18.26 -32.21 23.69
C PRO A 591 -17.95 -32.07 25.19
N GLY A 592 -17.18 -33.01 25.78
CA GLY A 592 -16.74 -32.94 27.18
C GLY A 592 -15.71 -31.83 27.45
N GLN A 593 -15.09 -31.27 26.42
CA GLN A 593 -14.18 -30.12 26.49
C GLN A 593 -14.83 -28.87 25.88
N TRP A 594 -16.11 -28.65 26.16
CA TRP A 594 -16.78 -27.43 25.72
C TRP A 594 -16.10 -26.19 26.32
N ALA A 595 -16.07 -25.13 25.52
CA ALA A 595 -15.64 -23.80 25.95
C ALA A 595 -16.60 -22.77 25.33
N GLN A 596 -16.94 -21.74 26.09
CA GLN A 596 -17.70 -20.59 25.60
C GLN A 596 -16.81 -19.36 25.59
N VAL A 597 -16.98 -18.52 24.57
CA VAL A 597 -16.29 -17.24 24.44
C VAL A 597 -17.35 -16.15 24.37
N ARG A 598 -17.26 -15.16 25.24
CA ARG A 598 -18.23 -14.05 25.33
C ARG A 598 -17.50 -12.73 25.37
N ASP A 599 -18.00 -11.74 24.64
CA ASP A 599 -17.58 -10.36 24.83
C ASP A 599 -18.24 -9.79 26.10
N VAL A 600 -17.43 -9.43 27.07
CA VAL A 600 -17.87 -8.81 28.33
C VAL A 600 -17.46 -7.35 28.43
N THR A 601 -16.99 -6.74 27.32
CA THR A 601 -16.52 -5.36 27.27
C THR A 601 -17.63 -4.39 27.69
N GLY A 602 -18.85 -4.53 27.14
CA GLY A 602 -19.99 -3.67 27.51
C GLY A 602 -20.58 -3.95 28.89
N SER A 603 -20.36 -5.15 29.45
CA SER A 603 -20.88 -5.57 30.76
C SER A 603 -19.86 -5.40 31.89
N THR A 604 -18.74 -4.74 31.63
CA THR A 604 -17.67 -4.46 32.60
C THR A 604 -17.08 -3.07 32.34
N CYS A 605 -16.46 -2.47 33.34
CA CYS A 605 -15.67 -1.25 33.19
C CYS A 605 -14.32 -1.40 33.88
N CYS A 606 -13.32 -0.65 33.42
CA CYS A 606 -11.95 -0.79 33.92
C CYS A 606 -11.26 0.56 34.07
N LEU A 607 -10.59 0.77 35.21
CA LEU A 607 -9.77 1.95 35.47
C LEU A 607 -8.30 1.56 35.61
N GLY A 608 -7.42 2.21 34.85
CA GLY A 608 -5.98 2.15 35.07
C GLY A 608 -5.57 3.18 36.12
N LEU A 609 -5.23 2.73 37.33
CA LEU A 609 -4.65 3.58 38.36
C LEU A 609 -3.13 3.38 38.34
N TRP A 610 -2.40 4.34 37.77
CA TRP A 610 -0.97 4.20 37.54
C TRP A 610 -0.17 5.42 37.98
N GLY A 611 1.04 5.16 38.47
CA GLY A 611 2.02 6.17 38.90
C GLY A 611 2.68 5.76 40.22
N PRO A 612 3.80 6.40 40.59
CA PRO A 612 4.55 6.07 41.80
C PRO A 612 3.72 6.19 43.08
N ARG A 613 2.66 7.01 43.10
CA ARG A 613 1.76 7.22 44.24
C ARG A 613 0.51 6.34 44.22
N ALA A 614 0.33 5.44 43.24
CA ALA A 614 -0.87 4.60 43.12
C ALA A 614 -1.13 3.75 44.37
N GLY A 615 -0.07 3.24 45.01
CA GLY A 615 -0.18 2.47 46.25
C GLY A 615 -0.63 3.31 47.46
N ASP A 616 -0.33 4.61 47.47
CA ASP A 616 -0.81 5.50 48.53
C ASP A 616 -2.33 5.66 48.45
N VAL A 617 -2.85 5.83 47.24
CA VAL A 617 -4.29 5.95 46.98
C VAL A 617 -5.02 4.70 47.48
N ILE A 618 -4.59 3.51 47.05
CA ILE A 618 -5.27 2.26 47.39
C ILE A 618 -5.26 1.99 48.91
N ARG A 619 -4.17 2.31 49.61
CA ARG A 619 -4.08 2.13 51.07
C ARG A 619 -5.10 2.94 51.86
N THR A 620 -5.66 4.01 51.29
CA THR A 620 -6.71 4.79 51.96
C THR A 620 -8.10 4.14 51.91
N ILE A 621 -8.33 3.22 50.96
CA ILE A 621 -9.66 2.64 50.65
C ILE A 621 -9.69 1.12 50.70
N SER A 622 -8.58 0.48 51.06
CA SER A 622 -8.47 -0.97 51.18
C SER A 622 -7.39 -1.37 52.18
N SER A 623 -7.68 -2.38 53.00
CA SER A 623 -6.73 -3.03 53.92
C SER A 623 -6.01 -4.24 53.32
N ASP A 624 -6.44 -4.70 52.14
CA ASP A 624 -5.78 -5.78 51.40
C ASP A 624 -4.33 -5.45 51.04
N ASP A 625 -3.46 -6.48 51.06
CA ASP A 625 -2.08 -6.37 50.58
C ASP A 625 -2.04 -6.43 49.04
N TYR A 626 -1.68 -5.31 48.42
CA TYR A 626 -1.42 -5.19 46.98
C TYR A 626 0.06 -4.93 46.67
N SER A 627 0.95 -5.13 47.63
CA SER A 627 2.40 -5.09 47.41
C SER A 627 2.85 -6.21 46.46
N ASN A 628 4.16 -6.29 46.15
CA ASN A 628 4.73 -7.41 45.41
C ASN A 628 4.41 -8.78 45.99
N LYS A 629 4.17 -8.88 47.30
CA LYS A 629 3.83 -10.13 47.96
C LYS A 629 2.36 -10.48 47.79
N GLY A 630 1.46 -9.50 47.99
CA GLY A 630 0.01 -9.72 47.95
C GLY A 630 -0.57 -9.79 46.54
N LEU A 631 0.01 -9.06 45.58
CA LEU A 631 -0.33 -9.16 44.16
C LEU A 631 0.93 -8.92 43.31
N PRO A 632 1.64 -9.96 42.84
CA PRO A 632 2.85 -9.82 42.03
C PRO A 632 2.54 -9.22 40.66
N TYR A 633 3.56 -8.68 39.98
CA TYR A 633 3.42 -8.20 38.60
C TYR A 633 2.94 -9.33 37.68
N MET A 634 2.05 -9.02 36.75
CA MET A 634 1.31 -10.00 35.95
C MET A 634 0.48 -10.98 36.80
N GLY A 635 0.02 -10.52 37.96
CA GLY A 635 -0.95 -11.21 38.82
C GLY A 635 -2.35 -10.64 38.68
N VAL A 636 -3.36 -11.48 38.90
CA VAL A 636 -4.78 -11.12 38.97
C VAL A 636 -5.41 -11.62 40.26
N LYS A 637 -6.30 -10.83 40.86
CA LYS A 637 -7.01 -11.20 42.10
C LYS A 637 -8.42 -10.64 42.12
N LYS A 638 -9.42 -11.49 42.39
CA LYS A 638 -10.76 -11.05 42.80
C LYS A 638 -10.72 -10.59 44.26
N THR A 639 -11.27 -9.42 44.55
CA THR A 639 -11.29 -8.82 45.90
C THR A 639 -12.37 -7.73 45.99
N SER A 640 -12.31 -6.88 47.01
CA SER A 640 -13.13 -5.69 47.14
C SER A 640 -12.31 -4.45 47.51
N ILE A 641 -12.76 -3.28 47.05
CA ILE A 641 -12.22 -1.97 47.45
C ILE A 641 -13.38 -1.16 48.01
N ALA A 642 -13.28 -0.75 49.29
CA ALA A 642 -14.36 -0.04 50.01
C ALA A 642 -15.76 -0.66 49.80
N GLY A 643 -15.84 -1.99 49.82
CA GLY A 643 -17.09 -2.75 49.64
C GLY A 643 -17.51 -3.02 48.19
N ILE A 644 -16.81 -2.48 47.19
CA ILE A 644 -17.08 -2.74 45.78
C ILE A 644 -16.35 -4.01 45.34
N PRO A 645 -17.03 -5.02 44.78
CA PRO A 645 -16.39 -6.16 44.17
C PRO A 645 -15.55 -5.74 42.96
N VAL A 646 -14.27 -6.08 42.96
CA VAL A 646 -13.34 -5.76 41.87
C VAL A 646 -12.49 -6.97 41.49
N THR A 647 -12.00 -6.94 40.25
CA THR A 647 -10.87 -7.77 39.83
C THR A 647 -9.67 -6.85 39.60
N MET A 648 -8.59 -7.07 40.35
CA MET A 648 -7.35 -6.31 40.28
C MET A 648 -6.37 -7.02 39.36
N PHE A 649 -5.89 -6.34 38.32
CA PHE A 649 -4.86 -6.84 37.40
C PHE A 649 -3.61 -5.99 37.54
N ARG A 650 -2.50 -6.59 37.95
CA ARG A 650 -1.24 -5.86 38.10
C ARG A 650 -0.45 -5.84 36.79
N LYS A 651 -0.84 -4.94 35.90
CA LYS A 651 -0.13 -4.57 34.67
C LYS A 651 -0.33 -3.10 34.35
N SER A 652 0.52 -2.55 33.47
CA SER A 652 0.47 -1.15 33.06
C SER A 652 0.98 -0.98 31.63
N PHE A 653 0.18 -0.36 30.78
CA PHE A 653 0.56 0.03 29.42
C PHE A 653 1.42 1.31 29.39
N VAL A 654 1.37 2.12 30.44
CA VAL A 654 2.16 3.36 30.54
C VAL A 654 3.51 3.12 31.22
N GLY A 655 3.75 1.90 31.72
CA GLY A 655 5.04 1.49 32.28
C GLY A 655 5.30 1.93 33.73
N GLU A 656 4.24 2.30 34.46
CA GLU A 656 4.29 2.71 35.86
C GLU A 656 3.73 1.65 36.82
N PHE A 657 4.05 1.80 38.10
CA PHE A 657 3.42 1.00 39.15
C PHE A 657 1.91 1.26 39.24
N GLY A 658 1.14 0.22 39.54
CA GLY A 658 -0.30 0.32 39.75
C GLY A 658 -1.06 -0.88 39.17
N TRP A 659 -2.34 -0.66 38.88
CA TRP A 659 -3.28 -1.73 38.51
C TRP A 659 -4.32 -1.27 37.50
N GLU A 660 -4.79 -2.22 36.71
CA GLU A 660 -6.11 -2.14 36.11
C GLU A 660 -7.13 -2.70 37.12
N ILE A 661 -8.17 -1.91 37.40
CA ILE A 661 -9.19 -2.21 38.41
C ILE A 661 -10.52 -2.34 37.68
N GLN A 662 -11.03 -3.57 37.59
CA GLN A 662 -12.23 -3.89 36.84
C GLN A 662 -13.41 -4.19 37.77
N THR A 663 -14.60 -3.75 37.39
CA THR A 663 -15.87 -4.07 38.07
C THR A 663 -17.03 -4.09 37.07
N THR A 664 -18.25 -4.37 37.54
CA THR A 664 -19.48 -4.25 36.75
C THR A 664 -19.88 -2.77 36.60
N PRO A 665 -20.53 -2.37 35.50
CA PRO A 665 -20.90 -0.98 35.24
C PRO A 665 -21.70 -0.31 36.36
N GLU A 666 -22.54 -1.07 37.07
CA GLU A 666 -23.34 -0.60 38.21
C GLU A 666 -22.50 -0.01 39.34
N TYR A 667 -21.27 -0.51 39.56
CA TYR A 667 -20.34 -0.01 40.58
C TYR A 667 -19.29 0.96 40.03
N GLY A 668 -19.19 1.07 38.71
CA GLY A 668 -18.13 1.83 38.04
C GLY A 668 -18.04 3.28 38.51
N LEU A 669 -19.16 4.01 38.50
CA LEU A 669 -19.17 5.41 38.92
C LEU A 669 -18.72 5.59 40.37
N ARG A 670 -19.15 4.70 41.27
CA ARG A 670 -18.75 4.74 42.69
C ARG A 670 -17.25 4.42 42.85
N LEU A 671 -16.73 3.47 42.08
CA LEU A 671 -15.30 3.15 42.07
C LEU A 671 -14.46 4.34 41.61
N TRP A 672 -14.88 5.03 40.54
CA TRP A 672 -14.25 6.27 40.08
C TRP A 672 -14.21 7.31 41.20
N ASP A 673 -15.36 7.62 41.80
CA ASP A 673 -15.48 8.66 42.82
C ASP A 673 -14.57 8.39 44.03
N LEU A 674 -14.51 7.13 44.47
CA LEU A 674 -13.62 6.70 45.56
C LEU A 674 -12.14 6.88 45.21
N LEU A 675 -11.71 6.36 44.06
CA LEU A 675 -10.32 6.45 43.62
C LEU A 675 -9.91 7.91 43.42
N PHE A 676 -10.77 8.70 42.78
CA PHE A 676 -10.51 10.10 42.48
C PHE A 676 -10.44 10.93 43.78
N GLN A 677 -11.40 10.77 44.69
CA GLN A 677 -11.42 11.46 45.99
C GLN A 677 -10.18 11.12 46.83
N SER A 678 -9.86 9.83 46.96
CA SER A 678 -8.69 9.36 47.70
C SER A 678 -7.36 9.75 47.05
N GLY A 679 -7.34 9.91 45.73
CA GLY A 679 -6.15 10.29 44.98
C GLY A 679 -5.84 11.78 45.02
N LYS A 680 -6.83 12.66 45.26
CA LYS A 680 -6.63 14.12 45.27
C LYS A 680 -5.46 14.59 46.17
N PRO A 681 -5.32 14.14 47.43
CA PRO A 681 -4.18 14.51 48.28
C PRO A 681 -2.81 14.06 47.74
N HIS A 682 -2.81 13.09 46.83
CA HIS A 682 -1.61 12.56 46.18
C HIS A 682 -1.37 13.17 44.79
N GLY A 683 -2.14 14.19 44.41
CA GLY A 683 -2.02 14.87 43.13
C GLY A 683 -2.57 14.08 41.95
N LEU A 684 -3.57 13.22 42.19
CA LEU A 684 -4.24 12.43 41.14
C LEU A 684 -4.91 13.34 40.10
N VAL A 685 -4.75 12.96 38.83
CA VAL A 685 -5.50 13.53 37.70
C VAL A 685 -6.20 12.42 36.92
N ALA A 686 -7.30 12.77 36.23
CA ALA A 686 -7.77 11.96 35.12
C ALA A 686 -6.82 12.18 33.92
N ALA A 687 -6.48 11.13 33.19
CA ALA A 687 -5.55 11.21 32.06
C ALA A 687 -6.09 10.46 30.83
N GLY A 688 -5.90 11.05 29.66
CA GLY A 688 -6.50 10.65 28.40
C GLY A 688 -5.56 9.92 27.45
N ARG A 689 -6.10 9.57 26.27
CA ARG A 689 -5.42 8.72 25.29
C ARG A 689 -4.17 9.36 24.67
N ALA A 690 -4.08 10.69 24.61
CA ALA A 690 -2.90 11.37 24.07
C ALA A 690 -1.67 11.11 24.96
N ALA A 691 -1.80 11.30 26.27
CA ALA A 691 -0.76 10.97 27.25
C ALA A 691 -0.48 9.45 27.25
N PHE A 692 -1.53 8.61 27.26
CA PHE A 692 -1.39 7.16 27.19
C PHE A 692 -0.53 6.71 25.99
N ASN A 693 -0.78 7.25 24.80
CA ASN A 693 -0.04 6.91 23.59
C ASN A 693 1.42 7.38 23.64
N GLY A 694 1.69 8.58 24.16
CA GLY A 694 3.05 9.05 24.39
C GLY A 694 3.83 8.20 25.40
N LEU A 695 3.18 7.76 26.47
CA LEU A 695 3.82 6.92 27.49
C LEU A 695 4.00 5.46 27.03
N ARG A 696 3.04 4.90 26.28
CA ARG A 696 3.13 3.51 25.78
C ARG A 696 4.23 3.34 24.73
N ILE A 697 4.42 4.35 23.86
CA ILE A 697 5.45 4.29 22.82
C ILE A 697 6.86 4.37 23.42
N GLU A 698 7.05 5.15 24.50
CA GLU A 698 8.30 5.21 25.26
C GLU A 698 8.70 3.85 25.86
N LYS A 699 7.71 3.04 26.24
CA LYS A 699 7.92 1.67 26.73
C LYS A 699 8.17 0.67 25.62
N GLY A 700 8.00 1.07 24.37
CA GLY A 700 8.08 0.20 23.20
C GLY A 700 7.02 -0.89 23.17
N ILE A 701 5.85 -0.62 23.74
CA ILE A 701 4.71 -1.53 23.66
C ILE A 701 4.09 -1.40 22.26
N ARG A 702 4.08 -2.51 21.52
CA ARG A 702 3.53 -2.58 20.17
C ARG A 702 2.01 -2.48 20.21
N ALA A 703 1.42 -1.98 19.13
CA ALA A 703 0.00 -2.05 18.83
C ALA A 703 -0.23 -3.02 17.67
N SER A 704 -0.90 -4.15 17.93
CA SER A 704 -1.36 -5.05 16.87
C SER A 704 -2.27 -4.32 15.89
N GLY A 705 -2.17 -4.66 14.61
CA GLY A 705 -2.88 -3.99 13.51
C GLY A 705 -2.14 -2.78 12.94
N SER A 706 -1.11 -2.25 13.62
CA SER A 706 -0.27 -1.15 13.10
C SER A 706 1.21 -1.49 13.15
N ASP A 707 1.75 -1.76 14.35
CA ASP A 707 3.17 -2.07 14.53
C ASP A 707 3.51 -3.48 14.02
N MET A 708 2.55 -4.41 14.09
CA MET A 708 2.62 -5.73 13.48
C MET A 708 1.25 -6.20 13.00
N THR A 709 1.26 -7.08 12.01
CA THR A 709 0.09 -7.68 11.36
C THR A 709 0.44 -9.12 10.92
N SER A 710 -0.48 -9.78 10.23
CA SER A 710 -0.28 -11.15 9.72
C SER A 710 0.92 -11.31 8.76
N GLU A 711 1.42 -10.21 8.19
CA GLU A 711 2.62 -10.15 7.34
C GLU A 711 3.95 -10.20 8.11
N HIS A 712 3.89 -10.13 9.43
CA HIS A 712 5.05 -9.97 10.29
C HIS A 712 5.17 -11.16 11.23
N ASN A 713 6.39 -11.67 11.38
CA ASN A 713 6.65 -12.69 12.39
C ASN A 713 7.19 -12.08 13.70
N PRO A 714 7.14 -12.82 14.83
CA PRO A 714 7.53 -12.30 16.13
C PRO A 714 8.99 -11.82 16.27
N TRP A 715 9.93 -12.39 15.51
CA TRP A 715 11.34 -11.97 15.54
C TRP A 715 11.54 -10.63 14.83
N GLU A 716 10.84 -10.41 13.73
CA GLU A 716 10.82 -9.14 13.02
C GLU A 716 10.22 -8.03 13.89
N ALA A 717 9.06 -8.30 14.52
CA ALA A 717 8.35 -7.33 15.36
C ALA A 717 9.02 -7.07 16.73
N GLY A 718 9.92 -7.97 17.17
CA GLY A 718 10.61 -7.87 18.45
C GLY A 718 9.72 -8.25 19.64
N VAL A 719 8.80 -9.20 19.45
CA VAL A 719 7.82 -9.65 20.47
C VAL A 719 8.02 -11.11 20.88
N THR A 720 9.23 -11.65 20.71
CA THR A 720 9.57 -13.04 21.06
C THR A 720 9.41 -13.37 22.54
N TYR A 721 9.40 -12.35 23.42
CA TYR A 721 9.12 -12.52 24.85
C TYR A 721 7.68 -12.98 25.14
N ALA A 722 6.77 -12.89 24.17
CA ALA A 722 5.40 -13.40 24.24
C ALA A 722 5.28 -14.83 23.69
N ILE A 723 6.39 -15.55 23.51
CA ILE A 723 6.43 -16.93 23.03
C ILE A 723 7.18 -17.79 24.04
N GLN A 724 6.59 -18.94 24.35
CA GLN A 724 7.25 -19.97 25.13
C GLN A 724 7.65 -21.13 24.20
N MET A 725 8.87 -21.08 23.66
CA MET A 725 9.37 -22.05 22.67
C MET A 725 9.43 -23.49 23.21
N ASP A 726 9.59 -23.66 24.53
CA ASP A 726 9.63 -24.96 25.20
C ASP A 726 8.26 -25.46 25.68
N LYS A 727 7.16 -24.77 25.31
CA LYS A 727 5.80 -25.19 25.61
C LYS A 727 5.57 -26.61 25.08
N LYS A 728 5.29 -27.55 25.98
CA LYS A 728 5.13 -28.97 25.64
C LYS A 728 3.91 -29.23 24.78
N ALA A 729 2.78 -28.57 25.09
CA ALA A 729 1.56 -28.65 24.31
C ALA A 729 1.80 -28.17 22.87
N ASP A 730 1.10 -28.76 21.91
CA ASP A 730 1.06 -28.25 20.55
C ASP A 730 0.14 -27.03 20.45
N TYR A 731 0.44 -26.13 19.52
CA TYR A 731 -0.31 -24.90 19.31
C TYR A 731 -0.20 -24.41 17.86
N VAL A 732 -1.16 -23.56 17.45
CA VAL A 732 -1.21 -23.03 16.08
C VAL A 732 0.11 -22.31 15.74
N GLY A 733 0.73 -22.69 14.63
CA GLY A 733 1.96 -22.07 14.14
C GLY A 733 3.25 -22.51 14.83
N LYS A 734 3.21 -23.44 15.81
CA LYS A 734 4.41 -23.92 16.53
C LYS A 734 5.55 -24.34 15.61
N ALA A 735 5.27 -25.24 14.67
CA ALA A 735 6.28 -25.74 13.71
C ALA A 735 6.87 -24.62 12.85
N ALA A 736 6.05 -23.66 12.41
CA ALA A 736 6.52 -22.51 11.62
C ALA A 736 7.41 -21.59 12.47
N LEU A 737 7.03 -21.30 13.71
CA LEU A 737 7.84 -20.49 14.63
C LEU A 737 9.17 -21.19 14.98
N GLU A 738 9.20 -22.52 15.13
CA GLU A 738 10.45 -23.27 15.31
C GLU A 738 11.37 -23.12 14.10
N GLN A 739 10.83 -23.16 12.88
CA GLN A 739 11.63 -22.92 11.67
C GLN A 739 12.12 -21.47 11.57
N LEU A 740 11.26 -20.50 11.86
CA LEU A 740 11.58 -19.07 11.84
C LEU A 740 12.64 -18.72 12.91
N SER A 741 12.63 -19.39 14.06
CA SER A 741 13.61 -19.17 15.14
C SER A 741 15.05 -19.43 14.72
N ARG A 742 15.25 -20.22 13.65
CA ARG A 742 16.56 -20.58 13.10
C ARG A 742 16.99 -19.67 11.95
N LYS A 743 16.12 -18.75 11.51
CA LYS A 743 16.39 -17.82 10.40
C LYS A 743 16.69 -16.43 10.96
N ALA A 744 17.64 -15.73 10.33
CA ALA A 744 17.83 -14.31 10.59
C ALA A 744 16.64 -13.53 10.02
N ALA A 745 16.07 -12.61 10.81
CA ALA A 745 15.05 -11.70 10.32
C ALA A 745 15.64 -10.80 9.22
N SER A 746 14.95 -10.61 8.10
CA SER A 746 15.38 -9.72 7.02
C SER A 746 15.00 -8.25 7.28
N LYS A 747 13.91 -8.02 8.01
CA LYS A 747 13.42 -6.72 8.49
C LYS A 747 13.19 -6.75 10.00
N ARG A 748 13.24 -5.59 10.64
CA ARG A 748 12.91 -5.42 12.06
C ARG A 748 12.14 -4.13 12.29
N LEU A 749 11.22 -4.17 13.25
CA LEU A 749 10.56 -2.99 13.75
C LEU A 749 11.51 -2.24 14.70
N ARG A 750 11.78 -0.96 14.42
CA ARG A 750 12.75 -0.13 15.14
C ARG A 750 12.06 1.09 15.74
N CYS A 751 12.53 1.49 16.92
CA CYS A 751 12.20 2.78 17.53
C CYS A 751 13.12 3.84 16.94
N LEU A 752 12.54 4.94 16.49
CA LEU A 752 13.20 6.12 15.96
C LEU A 752 12.82 7.31 16.83
N THR A 753 13.76 8.25 16.95
CA THR A 753 13.52 9.55 17.58
C THR A 753 13.88 10.64 16.60
N VAL A 754 13.06 11.69 16.53
CA VAL A 754 13.30 12.80 15.61
C VAL A 754 14.28 13.79 16.23
N ASP A 755 15.39 14.05 15.53
CA ASP A 755 16.58 14.73 16.07
C ASP A 755 16.34 16.19 16.45
N ASP A 756 15.50 16.91 15.69
CA ASP A 756 15.17 18.30 15.97
C ASP A 756 14.25 18.49 17.21
N GLY A 757 13.75 17.38 17.76
CA GLY A 757 12.91 17.36 18.95
C GLY A 757 11.49 17.91 18.78
N ARG A 758 11.06 18.28 17.56
CA ARG A 758 9.77 18.96 17.33
C ARG A 758 8.99 18.49 16.11
N SER A 759 9.63 17.99 15.06
CA SER A 759 8.94 17.62 13.81
C SER A 759 8.15 16.33 13.99
N MET A 760 6.86 16.47 14.25
CA MET A 760 5.95 15.34 14.49
C MET A 760 5.61 14.61 13.19
N VAL A 761 5.75 13.28 13.23
CA VAL A 761 5.15 12.35 12.26
C VAL A 761 3.94 11.66 12.90
N LEU A 762 3.01 11.14 12.09
CA LEU A 762 1.71 10.63 12.53
C LEU A 762 1.45 9.16 12.15
N GLY A 763 2.27 8.57 11.28
CA GLY A 763 2.12 7.21 10.78
C GLY A 763 1.99 7.18 9.26
N LYS A 764 2.50 6.11 8.64
CA LYS A 764 2.54 5.82 7.19
C LYS A 764 3.59 6.57 6.40
N GLU A 765 4.26 7.58 6.96
CA GLU A 765 5.32 8.31 6.27
C GLU A 765 6.47 7.37 5.84
N PRO A 766 7.07 7.58 4.66
CA PRO A 766 8.18 6.76 4.19
C PRO A 766 9.44 7.04 5.01
N VAL A 767 10.23 5.99 5.26
CA VAL A 767 11.52 6.10 5.94
C VAL A 767 12.63 5.77 4.96
N PHE A 768 13.62 6.65 4.90
CA PHE A 768 14.79 6.54 4.04
C PHE A 768 16.06 6.32 4.86
N VAL A 769 16.99 5.56 4.31
CA VAL A 769 18.34 5.36 4.84
C VAL A 769 19.31 5.59 3.68
N GLU A 770 20.22 6.54 3.84
CA GLU A 770 21.21 6.89 2.80
C GLU A 770 20.54 7.20 1.44
N GLY A 771 19.45 7.97 1.46
CA GLY A 771 18.70 8.36 0.26
C GLY A 771 17.76 7.28 -0.31
N GLU A 772 17.89 6.03 0.13
CA GLU A 772 17.12 4.90 -0.36
C GLU A 772 15.94 4.55 0.54
N ARG A 773 14.83 4.15 -0.08
CA ARG A 773 13.62 3.78 0.66
C ARG A 773 13.87 2.51 1.48
N ALA A 774 13.75 2.62 2.80
CA ALA A 774 14.00 1.54 3.75
C ALA A 774 12.72 0.96 4.37
N GLY A 775 11.68 1.77 4.52
CA GLY A 775 10.39 1.31 5.04
C GLY A 775 9.43 2.45 5.32
N TYR A 776 8.64 2.34 6.38
CA TYR A 776 7.57 3.29 6.70
C TYR A 776 7.27 3.32 8.20
N VAL A 777 6.74 4.46 8.67
CA VAL A 777 6.29 4.68 10.05
C VAL A 777 4.99 3.89 10.31
N THR A 778 4.93 3.23 11.45
CA THR A 778 3.78 2.44 11.95
C THR A 778 3.04 3.23 13.02
N SER A 779 3.54 3.24 14.26
CA SER A 779 3.09 4.13 15.32
C SER A 779 3.95 5.38 15.43
N ALA A 780 3.34 6.51 15.81
CA ALA A 780 4.05 7.71 16.21
C ALA A 780 3.31 8.44 17.34
N ALA A 781 4.07 9.05 18.25
CA ALA A 781 3.56 9.97 19.27
C ALA A 781 4.70 10.82 19.80
N PHE A 782 4.38 11.92 20.49
CA PHE A 782 5.40 12.68 21.22
C PHE A 782 5.73 11.93 22.52
N GLY A 783 7.00 11.58 22.70
CA GLY A 783 7.49 11.02 23.96
C GLY A 783 7.74 12.15 24.95
N TYR A 784 6.83 12.34 25.91
CA TYR A 784 6.87 13.45 26.84
C TYR A 784 8.04 13.36 27.84
N THR A 785 8.43 12.16 28.25
CA THR A 785 9.58 11.90 29.14
C THR A 785 10.90 12.12 28.39
N VAL A 786 10.98 11.68 27.14
CA VAL A 786 12.19 11.82 26.29
C VAL A 786 12.26 13.16 25.54
N ARG A 787 11.18 13.96 25.63
CA ARG A 787 11.01 15.30 25.06
C ARG A 787 11.30 15.37 23.55
N LYS A 788 10.79 14.40 22.80
CA LYS A 788 10.92 14.36 21.34
C LYS A 788 9.84 13.49 20.68
N PRO A 789 9.52 13.72 19.40
CA PRO A 789 8.73 12.79 18.61
C PRO A 789 9.40 11.41 18.58
N VAL A 790 8.61 10.37 18.86
CA VAL A 790 9.00 8.97 18.79
C VAL A 790 8.17 8.31 17.71
N ALA A 791 8.82 7.55 16.84
CA ALA A 791 8.19 6.79 15.76
C ALA A 791 8.68 5.35 15.78
N TYR A 792 7.82 4.40 15.46
CA TYR A 792 8.21 3.04 15.14
C TYR A 792 8.17 2.86 13.64
N ALA A 793 9.17 2.20 13.07
CA ALA A 793 9.23 1.96 11.63
C ALA A 793 9.78 0.58 11.31
N TRP A 794 9.27 -0.01 10.24
CA TRP A 794 9.87 -1.19 9.63
C TRP A 794 11.14 -0.79 8.90
N LEU A 795 12.26 -1.45 9.19
CA LEU A 795 13.55 -1.23 8.52
C LEU A 795 14.22 -2.57 8.21
N PRO A 796 15.12 -2.64 7.22
CA PRO A 796 16.00 -3.79 7.05
C PRO A 796 16.77 -4.09 8.33
N SER A 797 17.00 -5.37 8.61
CA SER A 797 17.66 -5.79 9.86
C SER A 797 19.05 -5.21 10.03
N ASN A 798 19.79 -5.08 8.92
CA ASN A 798 21.06 -4.38 8.82
C ASN A 798 20.85 -3.13 7.95
N PRO A 799 20.81 -1.92 8.51
CA PRO A 799 20.66 -0.70 7.71
C PRO A 799 21.80 -0.55 6.68
N SER A 800 23.00 -1.05 6.98
CA SER A 800 24.14 -1.08 6.07
C SER A 800 24.03 -2.15 4.96
N SER A 801 22.97 -2.97 4.96
CA SER A 801 22.64 -3.86 3.84
C SER A 801 21.62 -3.25 2.88
N ILE A 802 21.16 -2.03 3.13
CA ILE A 802 20.61 -1.19 2.08
C ILE A 802 21.82 -0.79 1.26
N PRO A 803 21.93 -1.16 -0.02
CA PRO A 803 23.00 -0.63 -0.84
C PRO A 803 22.73 0.88 -0.94
N ALA A 804 23.42 1.69 -0.15
CA ALA A 804 23.64 3.08 -0.51
C ALA A 804 24.26 3.06 -1.89
N ARG A 805 23.49 3.52 -2.88
CA ARG A 805 24.04 3.76 -4.20
C ARG A 805 24.97 4.95 -4.05
N ALA A 806 26.26 4.70 -4.11
CA ALA A 806 27.26 5.74 -4.21
C ALA A 806 27.22 6.38 -5.60
N MET A 807 26.89 5.65 -6.66
CA MET A 807 26.93 6.14 -8.03
C MET A 807 25.66 6.89 -8.45
N HIS A 808 25.80 8.17 -8.78
CA HIS A 808 24.79 8.97 -9.49
C HIS A 808 25.29 9.36 -10.88
N ILE A 809 24.40 9.27 -11.88
CA ILE A 809 24.71 9.59 -13.28
C ILE A 809 23.73 10.66 -13.76
N GLN A 810 24.24 11.85 -14.07
CA GLN A 810 23.49 12.92 -14.71
C GLN A 810 23.89 12.99 -16.19
N SER A 811 22.89 12.82 -17.07
CA SER A 811 23.08 13.08 -18.51
C SER A 811 23.05 14.58 -18.76
N ILE A 812 23.95 15.07 -19.60
CA ILE A 812 24.00 16.45 -20.07
C ILE A 812 23.85 16.39 -21.60
N PRO A 813 22.62 16.58 -22.12
CA PRO A 813 22.39 16.62 -23.57
C PRO A 813 23.19 17.77 -24.20
N MET A 814 23.82 17.48 -25.34
CA MET A 814 24.57 18.45 -26.13
C MET A 814 24.06 18.52 -27.57
N TRP A 815 24.02 19.74 -28.12
CA TRP A 815 23.54 20.00 -29.49
C TRP A 815 22.13 19.44 -29.76
N GLU A 816 21.21 19.61 -28.81
CA GLU A 816 19.83 19.12 -28.93
C GLU A 816 19.17 19.64 -30.22
N GLY A 817 18.61 18.73 -31.02
CA GLY A 817 17.96 19.03 -32.28
C GLY A 817 18.89 19.10 -33.51
N SER A 818 20.21 18.97 -33.34
CA SER A 818 21.16 18.92 -34.45
C SER A 818 22.13 17.73 -34.37
N GLY A 819 22.95 17.67 -33.32
CA GLY A 819 23.95 16.62 -33.10
C GLY A 819 23.52 15.53 -32.11
N ASN A 820 22.63 15.85 -31.17
CA ASN A 820 22.07 14.94 -30.16
C ASN A 820 23.13 14.02 -29.51
N ASN A 821 24.12 14.62 -28.85
CA ASN A 821 25.21 13.93 -28.16
C ASN A 821 25.01 14.06 -26.63
N TYR A 822 25.69 13.25 -25.82
CA TYR A 822 25.66 13.31 -24.36
C TYR A 822 27.05 13.45 -23.75
N ALA A 823 27.17 14.37 -22.79
CA ALA A 823 28.17 14.27 -21.73
C ALA A 823 27.54 13.65 -20.48
N TYR A 824 28.35 13.00 -19.63
CA TYR A 824 27.85 12.38 -18.41
C TYR A 824 28.63 12.82 -17.18
N LEU A 825 27.95 13.46 -16.24
CA LEU A 825 28.51 13.74 -14.92
C LEU A 825 28.21 12.53 -14.02
N VAL A 826 29.25 11.82 -13.61
CA VAL A 826 29.15 10.67 -12.69
C VAL A 826 29.75 11.07 -11.36
N SER A 827 28.98 10.94 -10.29
CA SER A 827 29.40 11.31 -8.93
C SER A 827 29.24 10.17 -7.93
N ASP A 828 30.15 10.15 -6.96
CA ASP A 828 30.13 9.30 -5.78
C ASP A 828 29.51 10.08 -4.62
N ASP A 829 28.33 9.69 -4.16
CA ASP A 829 27.59 10.44 -3.13
C ASP A 829 28.36 10.50 -1.80
N LYS A 830 29.10 9.44 -1.49
CA LYS A 830 29.83 9.27 -0.23
C LYS A 830 31.03 10.21 -0.10
N THR A 831 31.86 10.28 -1.14
CA THR A 831 33.09 11.07 -1.14
C THR A 831 32.91 12.42 -1.82
N LYS A 832 31.77 12.62 -2.49
CA LYS A 832 31.48 13.73 -3.39
C LYS A 832 32.44 13.85 -4.57
N GLU A 833 33.30 12.85 -4.81
CA GLU A 833 34.15 12.83 -5.99
C GLU A 833 33.32 12.61 -7.25
N ALA A 834 33.63 13.35 -8.31
CA ALA A 834 32.93 13.25 -9.58
C ALA A 834 33.90 13.23 -10.76
N VAL A 835 33.43 12.70 -11.89
CA VAL A 835 34.08 12.79 -13.19
C VAL A 835 33.08 13.25 -14.24
N ILE A 836 33.59 13.89 -15.28
CA ILE A 836 32.80 14.26 -16.45
C ILE A 836 33.28 13.42 -17.65
N ILE A 837 32.35 12.75 -18.31
CA ILE A 837 32.62 11.89 -19.47
C ILE A 837 32.22 12.64 -20.74
N ASP A 838 33.10 12.65 -21.74
CA ASP A 838 32.92 13.25 -23.07
C ASP A 838 32.36 14.68 -23.07
N PRO A 839 32.98 15.66 -22.37
CA PRO A 839 32.46 17.02 -22.25
C PRO A 839 32.70 17.87 -23.51
N ALA A 840 32.15 17.48 -24.65
CA ALA A 840 32.55 18.03 -25.94
C ALA A 840 32.06 19.45 -26.24
N ASN A 841 30.98 19.90 -25.59
CA ASN A 841 30.41 21.23 -25.79
C ASN A 841 30.44 22.10 -24.50
N PRO A 842 31.55 22.81 -24.24
CA PRO A 842 31.72 23.61 -23.02
C PRO A 842 30.59 24.62 -22.72
N PRO A 843 29.96 25.31 -23.69
CA PRO A 843 28.83 26.20 -23.41
C PRO A 843 27.63 25.53 -22.71
N GLU A 844 27.38 24.25 -22.98
CA GLU A 844 26.28 23.47 -22.37
C GLU A 844 26.76 22.71 -21.12
N VAL A 845 28.01 22.23 -21.12
CA VAL A 845 28.56 21.43 -20.02
C VAL A 845 29.03 22.28 -18.83
N LEU A 846 29.73 23.39 -19.06
CA LEU A 846 30.31 24.19 -17.99
C LEU A 846 29.29 24.79 -17.00
N PRO A 847 28.08 25.24 -17.42
CA PRO A 847 27.06 25.70 -16.48
C PRO A 847 26.68 24.62 -15.47
N VAL A 848 26.43 23.39 -15.93
CA VAL A 848 26.07 22.25 -15.08
C VAL A 848 27.21 21.91 -14.12
N LEU A 849 28.45 21.82 -14.61
CA LEU A 849 29.61 21.52 -13.76
C LEU A 849 29.82 22.60 -12.69
N ARG A 850 29.65 23.88 -13.03
CA ARG A 850 29.77 24.98 -12.05
C ARG A 850 28.69 24.88 -10.99
N GLU A 851 27.44 24.72 -11.39
CA GLU A 851 26.32 24.58 -10.45
C GLU A 851 26.54 23.40 -9.47
N GLN A 852 26.93 22.24 -10.00
CA GLN A 852 27.10 21.03 -9.20
C GLN A 852 28.35 21.09 -8.29
N THR A 853 29.40 21.82 -8.69
CA THR A 853 30.58 22.02 -7.83
C THR A 853 30.41 23.13 -6.79
N THR A 854 29.61 24.17 -7.06
CA THR A 854 29.38 25.26 -6.09
C THR A 854 28.23 24.98 -5.14
N THR A 855 27.08 24.57 -5.67
CA THR A 855 25.84 24.39 -4.90
C THR A 855 25.70 22.93 -4.48
N GLY A 856 26.04 22.00 -5.37
CA GLY A 856 25.99 20.55 -5.10
C GLY A 856 27.16 20.03 -4.28
N GLY A 857 28.22 20.82 -4.10
CA GLY A 857 29.41 20.45 -3.32
C GLY A 857 30.26 19.32 -3.91
N LEU A 858 30.08 18.99 -5.20
CA LEU A 858 30.87 17.96 -5.86
C LEU A 858 32.34 18.38 -6.04
N LYS A 859 33.24 17.42 -5.88
CA LYS A 859 34.67 17.52 -6.16
C LYS A 859 34.96 16.87 -7.51
N LEU A 860 34.99 17.66 -8.57
CA LEU A 860 35.35 17.17 -9.89
C LEU A 860 36.84 16.78 -9.91
N THR A 861 37.15 15.55 -10.30
CA THR A 861 38.50 14.96 -10.18
C THR A 861 39.18 14.69 -11.51
N LYS A 862 38.41 14.32 -12.55
CA LYS A 862 38.94 13.90 -13.86
C LYS A 862 37.95 14.18 -14.99
N ILE A 863 38.49 14.31 -16.19
CA ILE A 863 37.73 14.16 -17.44
C ILE A 863 37.98 12.73 -17.95
N ILE A 864 36.94 12.05 -18.41
CA ILE A 864 37.05 10.77 -19.08
C ILE A 864 36.63 10.94 -20.54
N ASN A 865 37.43 10.47 -21.49
CA ASN A 865 37.05 10.42 -22.89
C ASN A 865 37.00 9.01 -23.44
N THR A 866 35.93 8.71 -24.15
CA THR A 866 35.73 7.41 -24.79
C THR A 866 36.61 7.26 -26.04
N HIS A 867 36.74 8.31 -26.85
CA HIS A 867 37.56 8.33 -28.07
C HIS A 867 37.85 9.76 -28.57
N HIS A 868 38.73 9.89 -29.58
CA HIS A 868 39.31 11.18 -29.98
C HIS A 868 38.42 12.12 -30.80
N HIS A 869 37.23 11.71 -31.24
CA HIS A 869 36.39 12.59 -32.07
C HIS A 869 36.04 13.89 -31.34
N ARG A 870 35.89 14.97 -32.13
CA ARG A 870 35.74 16.33 -31.59
C ARG A 870 34.44 16.51 -30.80
N ASP A 871 33.39 15.81 -31.18
CA ASP A 871 32.11 15.75 -30.48
C ASP A 871 32.14 14.87 -29.20
N HIS A 872 33.31 14.38 -28.80
CA HIS A 872 33.55 13.73 -27.50
C HIS A 872 34.67 14.42 -26.70
N ALA A 873 35.84 14.61 -27.33
CA ALA A 873 37.04 15.17 -26.69
C ALA A 873 37.24 16.68 -26.93
N GLY A 874 36.43 17.31 -27.78
CA GLY A 874 36.68 18.68 -28.26
C GLY A 874 36.56 19.79 -27.22
N GLY A 875 35.89 19.53 -26.09
CA GLY A 875 35.75 20.50 -25.00
C GLY A 875 36.81 20.39 -23.90
N ASN A 876 37.75 19.44 -24.01
CA ASN A 876 38.75 19.17 -22.97
C ASN A 876 39.55 20.43 -22.59
N VAL A 877 40.00 21.21 -23.59
CA VAL A 877 40.80 22.42 -23.35
C VAL A 877 40.08 23.42 -22.45
N ASP A 878 38.79 23.66 -22.70
CA ASP A 878 38.00 24.64 -21.95
C ASP A 878 37.63 24.13 -20.55
N VAL A 879 37.33 22.83 -20.42
CA VAL A 879 37.06 22.22 -19.11
C VAL A 879 38.32 22.17 -18.25
N ILE A 880 39.48 21.84 -18.82
CA ILE A 880 40.78 21.91 -18.13
C ILE A 880 41.08 23.35 -17.70
N LYS A 881 40.83 24.33 -18.57
CA LYS A 881 41.02 25.75 -18.23
C LYS A 881 40.11 26.18 -17.07
N ALA A 882 38.91 25.63 -16.96
CA ALA A 882 37.96 25.94 -15.90
C ALA A 882 38.25 25.22 -14.57
N PHE A 883 38.72 23.97 -14.60
CA PHE A 883 38.77 23.10 -13.41
C PHE A 883 40.14 22.45 -13.12
N GLY A 884 41.12 22.55 -14.02
CA GLY A 884 42.48 22.04 -13.80
C GLY A 884 42.60 20.51 -13.70
N LEU A 885 41.82 19.77 -14.47
CA LEU A 885 41.66 18.32 -14.33
C LEU A 885 42.59 17.51 -15.26
N PRO A 886 43.07 16.32 -14.83
CA PRO A 886 43.66 15.35 -15.75
C PRO A 886 42.58 14.71 -16.65
N VAL A 887 42.99 14.29 -17.84
CA VAL A 887 42.15 13.57 -18.82
C VAL A 887 42.58 12.12 -18.89
N ILE A 888 41.65 11.19 -18.70
CA ILE A 888 41.83 9.75 -18.90
C ILE A 888 41.03 9.34 -20.14
N GLY A 889 41.62 8.63 -21.08
CA GLY A 889 40.87 8.24 -22.27
C GLY A 889 41.68 7.58 -23.36
N GLY A 890 41.09 7.50 -24.55
CA GLY A 890 41.76 7.08 -25.77
C GLY A 890 43.07 7.84 -25.99
N ARG A 891 44.10 7.12 -26.47
CA ARG A 891 45.46 7.68 -26.62
C ARG A 891 45.55 8.88 -27.56
N ASP A 892 44.57 9.02 -28.45
CA ASP A 892 44.53 10.05 -29.48
C ASP A 892 43.59 11.21 -29.09
N CYS A 893 42.93 11.16 -27.92
CA CYS A 893 42.10 12.25 -27.39
C CYS A 893 42.93 13.50 -27.06
N ASP A 894 42.37 14.69 -27.32
CA ASP A 894 43.04 15.95 -27.02
C ASP A 894 43.31 16.08 -25.52
N LYS A 895 44.54 16.47 -25.17
CA LYS A 895 45.03 16.63 -23.79
C LYS A 895 44.96 15.37 -22.91
N VAL A 896 44.87 14.17 -23.48
CA VAL A 896 44.93 12.93 -22.69
C VAL A 896 46.21 12.88 -21.86
N SER A 897 46.05 12.65 -20.55
CA SER A 897 47.14 12.55 -19.59
C SER A 897 47.45 11.11 -19.20
N GLU A 898 46.48 10.21 -19.34
CA GLU A 898 46.61 8.78 -19.03
C GLU A 898 45.71 7.97 -19.97
N THR A 899 46.27 6.93 -20.58
CA THR A 899 45.48 5.94 -21.34
C THR A 899 45.50 4.62 -20.57
N PRO A 900 44.37 4.21 -19.98
CA PRO A 900 44.30 2.97 -19.23
C PRO A 900 44.44 1.77 -20.17
N SER A 901 45.10 0.69 -19.74
CA SER A 901 45.16 -0.56 -20.51
C SER A 901 43.82 -1.30 -20.49
N HIS A 902 43.56 -2.16 -21.48
CA HIS A 902 42.37 -3.02 -21.50
C HIS A 902 42.25 -3.81 -20.18
N GLU A 903 41.03 -3.84 -19.62
CA GLU A 903 40.66 -4.42 -18.32
C GLU A 903 41.34 -3.82 -17.08
N SER A 904 42.15 -2.77 -17.22
CA SER A 904 42.65 -2.07 -16.04
C SER A 904 41.52 -1.38 -15.29
N THR A 905 41.67 -1.32 -13.96
CA THR A 905 40.68 -0.76 -13.06
C THR A 905 41.24 0.42 -12.29
N PHE A 906 40.43 1.45 -12.09
CA PHE A 906 40.70 2.57 -11.19
C PHE A 906 39.42 2.92 -10.42
N LYS A 907 39.50 3.93 -9.53
CA LYS A 907 38.36 4.36 -8.72
C LYS A 907 38.03 5.84 -8.91
N ILE A 908 36.76 6.16 -8.65
CA ILE A 908 36.23 7.51 -8.45
C ILE A 908 35.49 7.47 -7.12
N GLY A 909 36.04 8.09 -6.08
CA GLY A 909 35.52 7.87 -4.73
C GLY A 909 35.50 6.38 -4.36
N SER A 910 34.30 5.85 -4.12
CA SER A 910 34.10 4.42 -3.84
C SER A 910 33.70 3.58 -5.06
N ILE A 911 33.38 4.20 -6.20
CA ILE A 911 32.95 3.54 -7.44
C ILE A 911 34.17 2.89 -8.14
N ASN A 912 34.02 1.63 -8.57
CA ASN A 912 35.04 0.95 -9.37
C ASN A 912 34.79 1.22 -10.86
N VAL A 913 35.84 1.53 -11.60
CA VAL A 913 35.78 1.74 -13.05
C VAL A 913 36.75 0.80 -13.73
N LYS A 914 36.29 0.10 -14.76
CA LYS A 914 37.09 -0.78 -15.62
C LYS A 914 37.12 -0.22 -17.04
N ALA A 915 38.32 -0.05 -17.59
CA ALA A 915 38.51 0.38 -18.97
C ALA A 915 38.44 -0.83 -19.91
N LEU A 916 37.57 -0.77 -20.92
CA LEU A 916 37.35 -1.83 -21.89
C LEU A 916 37.69 -1.30 -23.28
N HIS A 917 38.88 -1.61 -23.77
CA HIS A 917 39.26 -1.27 -25.15
C HIS A 917 38.31 -1.93 -26.15
N THR A 918 37.70 -1.11 -26.99
CA THR A 918 36.74 -1.51 -28.02
C THR A 918 37.10 -0.89 -29.37
N PRO A 919 38.32 -1.13 -29.89
CA PRO A 919 38.78 -0.50 -31.12
C PRO A 919 37.89 -0.94 -32.28
N CYS A 920 37.32 0.01 -33.02
CA CYS A 920 36.72 -0.21 -34.33
C CYS A 920 36.19 1.10 -34.91
N HIS A 921 35.35 1.79 -34.12
CA HIS A 921 34.85 3.11 -34.49
C HIS A 921 36.02 4.06 -34.70
N THR A 922 36.87 4.15 -33.68
CA THR A 922 38.26 4.59 -33.77
C THR A 922 39.17 3.52 -33.17
N GLN A 923 40.46 3.54 -33.47
CA GLN A 923 41.43 2.59 -32.89
C GLN A 923 41.73 2.89 -31.41
N ASP A 924 41.42 4.10 -30.94
CA ASP A 924 41.60 4.50 -29.56
C ASP A 924 40.31 4.42 -28.71
N SER A 925 39.24 3.83 -29.24
CA SER A 925 37.96 3.68 -28.55
C SER A 925 38.06 2.83 -27.27
N ILE A 926 37.60 3.39 -26.15
CA ILE A 926 37.51 2.75 -24.83
C ILE A 926 36.09 2.94 -24.28
N CYS A 927 35.42 1.84 -23.94
CA CYS A 927 34.23 1.86 -23.12
C CYS A 927 34.62 1.82 -21.63
N PHE A 928 33.89 2.55 -20.77
CA PHE A 928 34.15 2.56 -19.33
C PHE A 928 33.00 1.92 -18.58
N TYR A 929 33.28 0.80 -17.91
CA TYR A 929 32.31 0.05 -17.11
C TYR A 929 32.46 0.43 -15.63
N PHE A 930 31.38 0.97 -15.06
CA PHE A 930 31.29 1.44 -13.69
C PHE A 930 30.49 0.43 -12.85
N GLU A 931 31.02 0.13 -11.66
CA GLU A 931 30.41 -0.78 -10.70
C GLU A 931 30.33 -0.15 -9.32
N ASP A 932 29.10 -0.10 -8.80
CA ASP A 932 28.76 0.31 -7.45
C ASP A 932 27.80 -0.71 -6.82
N GLY A 933 28.38 -1.70 -6.14
CA GLY A 933 27.62 -2.83 -5.60
C GLY A 933 26.92 -3.63 -6.72
N ASN A 934 25.58 -3.55 -6.76
CA ASN A 934 24.77 -4.18 -7.80
C ASN A 934 24.35 -3.20 -8.91
N ASP A 935 24.63 -1.88 -8.77
CA ASP A 935 24.37 -0.93 -9.86
C ASP A 935 25.57 -0.89 -10.80
N ARG A 936 25.27 -0.96 -12.09
CA ARG A 936 26.24 -1.18 -13.16
C ARG A 936 25.88 -0.31 -14.34
N ALA A 937 26.86 0.43 -14.83
CA ALA A 937 26.69 1.28 -16.00
C ALA A 937 27.90 1.11 -16.93
N VAL A 938 27.68 1.18 -18.24
CA VAL A 938 28.77 1.23 -19.22
C VAL A 938 28.59 2.45 -20.12
N PHE A 939 29.63 3.27 -20.18
CA PHE A 939 29.73 4.43 -21.06
C PHE A 939 30.46 4.01 -22.33
N THR A 940 29.76 4.02 -23.45
CA THR A 940 30.20 3.31 -24.65
C THR A 940 30.72 4.21 -25.76
N GLY A 941 30.55 5.53 -25.61
CA GLY A 941 30.79 6.48 -26.69
C GLY A 941 30.07 6.01 -27.95
N ASP A 942 30.82 5.91 -29.03
CA ASP A 942 30.29 5.53 -30.33
C ASP A 942 30.47 4.04 -30.67
N THR A 943 30.97 3.24 -29.73
CA THR A 943 31.11 1.79 -29.94
C THR A 943 29.72 1.15 -30.02
N LEU A 944 28.91 1.33 -28.98
CA LEU A 944 27.56 0.77 -28.83
C LEU A 944 26.55 1.90 -28.64
N PHE A 945 25.48 1.88 -29.44
CA PHE A 945 24.30 2.73 -29.28
C PHE A 945 23.11 1.86 -28.90
N ILE A 946 22.05 2.45 -28.32
CA ILE A 946 20.83 1.68 -28.08
C ILE A 946 20.27 1.17 -29.40
N GLY A 947 20.16 -0.16 -29.53
CA GLY A 947 19.70 -0.84 -30.75
C GLY A 947 20.65 -0.72 -31.97
N GLY A 948 21.88 -0.23 -31.81
CA GLY A 948 22.84 -0.10 -32.93
C GLY A 948 24.31 -0.02 -32.53
N CYS A 949 25.19 0.29 -33.48
CA CYS A 949 26.60 0.56 -33.23
C CYS A 949 27.13 1.71 -34.10
N GLY A 950 28.33 2.20 -33.78
CA GLY A 950 29.08 3.18 -34.57
C GLY A 950 29.43 2.71 -35.98
N ARG A 951 29.82 3.67 -36.81
CA ARG A 951 30.48 3.40 -38.10
C ARG A 951 31.90 2.88 -37.87
N PHE A 952 32.40 2.05 -38.77
CA PHE A 952 33.74 1.48 -38.68
C PHE A 952 34.73 2.42 -39.39
N PHE A 953 34.99 3.61 -38.83
CA PHE A 953 35.84 4.60 -39.52
C PHE A 953 37.28 4.14 -39.63
N GLU A 954 37.81 3.52 -38.58
CA GLU A 954 39.22 3.12 -38.54
C GLU A 954 39.43 1.61 -38.41
N GLY A 955 38.35 0.83 -38.28
CA GLY A 955 38.42 -0.59 -37.94
C GLY A 955 37.66 -1.51 -38.88
N THR A 956 37.59 -2.78 -38.47
CA THR A 956 37.03 -3.87 -39.27
C THR A 956 35.78 -4.49 -38.63
N PRO A 957 34.97 -5.25 -39.39
CA PRO A 957 33.88 -6.03 -38.82
C PRO A 957 34.32 -7.01 -37.72
N GLU A 958 35.50 -7.61 -37.85
CA GLU A 958 36.14 -8.45 -36.83
C GLU A 958 36.28 -7.69 -35.51
N GLN A 959 36.80 -6.47 -35.60
CA GLN A 959 37.03 -5.60 -34.45
C GLN A 959 35.72 -5.17 -33.79
N MET A 960 34.68 -4.79 -34.55
CA MET A 960 33.37 -4.47 -33.97
C MET A 960 32.70 -5.71 -33.37
N HIS A 961 32.80 -6.86 -34.02
CA HIS A 961 32.26 -8.12 -33.50
C HIS A 961 32.87 -8.43 -32.14
N LYS A 962 34.19 -8.36 -32.02
CA LYS A 962 34.89 -8.50 -30.75
C LYS A 962 34.44 -7.47 -29.72
N ALA A 963 34.37 -6.18 -30.09
CA ALA A 963 33.95 -5.12 -29.18
C ALA A 963 32.53 -5.35 -28.60
N LEU A 964 31.56 -5.67 -29.44
CA LEU A 964 30.16 -5.81 -29.01
C LEU A 964 29.85 -7.19 -28.42
N ASN A 965 30.25 -8.26 -29.11
CA ASN A 965 29.80 -9.63 -28.85
C ASN A 965 30.75 -10.44 -27.97
N GLU A 966 32.01 -10.01 -27.80
CA GLU A 966 32.95 -10.63 -26.87
C GLU A 966 33.17 -9.75 -25.65
N THR A 967 33.53 -8.47 -25.84
CA THR A 967 33.87 -7.57 -24.73
C THR A 967 32.63 -7.04 -24.00
N LEU A 968 31.72 -6.34 -24.68
CA LEU A 968 30.56 -5.72 -24.02
C LEU A 968 29.48 -6.76 -23.66
N ALA A 969 29.26 -7.78 -24.49
CA ALA A 969 28.33 -8.86 -24.19
C ALA A 969 28.76 -9.73 -22.99
N ALA A 970 30.05 -9.72 -22.60
CA ALA A 970 30.53 -10.40 -21.40
C ALA A 970 30.18 -9.65 -20.10
N LEU A 971 29.71 -8.39 -20.19
CA LEU A 971 29.21 -7.66 -19.03
C LEU A 971 27.90 -8.28 -18.50
N PRO A 972 27.60 -8.13 -17.19
CA PRO A 972 26.33 -8.57 -16.62
C PRO A 972 25.11 -7.98 -17.36
N ASP A 973 24.07 -8.79 -17.55
CA ASP A 973 22.88 -8.43 -18.33
C ASP A 973 22.10 -7.23 -17.76
N ASP A 974 22.26 -6.93 -16.47
CA ASP A 974 21.65 -5.79 -15.79
C ASP A 974 22.46 -4.49 -15.91
N THR A 975 23.59 -4.50 -16.63
CA THR A 975 24.43 -3.30 -16.86
C THR A 975 23.72 -2.31 -17.78
N LYS A 976 23.42 -1.11 -17.27
CA LYS A 976 22.78 -0.02 -18.05
C LYS A 976 23.74 0.58 -19.07
N VAL A 977 23.23 0.92 -20.26
CA VAL A 977 24.04 1.44 -21.37
C VAL A 977 23.87 2.96 -21.50
N TYR A 978 25.00 3.68 -21.58
CA TYR A 978 25.09 5.13 -21.74
C TYR A 978 25.93 5.48 -22.99
N PRO A 979 25.29 5.68 -24.16
CA PRO A 979 25.98 5.93 -25.42
C PRO A 979 26.41 7.38 -25.64
N GLY A 980 27.28 7.60 -26.62
CA GLY A 980 27.68 8.94 -27.05
C GLY A 980 26.55 9.79 -27.65
N HIS A 981 25.68 9.17 -28.45
CA HIS A 981 24.63 9.86 -29.20
C HIS A 981 23.25 9.23 -29.03
N GLU A 982 22.22 10.07 -29.15
CA GLU A 982 20.82 9.65 -29.24
C GLU A 982 20.44 9.32 -30.70
N TYR A 983 20.86 8.14 -31.15
CA TYR A 983 20.52 7.60 -32.48
C TYR A 983 19.46 6.50 -32.46
N THR A 984 18.82 6.27 -31.33
CA THR A 984 18.01 5.07 -31.11
C THR A 984 16.85 4.96 -32.08
N LYS A 985 16.16 6.06 -32.37
CA LYS A 985 15.07 6.08 -33.36
C LYS A 985 15.54 5.68 -34.77
N GLY A 986 16.72 6.15 -35.17
CA GLY A 986 17.35 5.75 -36.43
C GLY A 986 17.78 4.29 -36.42
N ASN A 987 18.33 3.83 -35.31
CA ASN A 987 18.75 2.44 -35.10
C ASN A 987 17.58 1.48 -35.18
N VAL A 988 16.46 1.80 -34.52
CA VAL A 988 15.21 1.03 -34.57
C VAL A 988 14.66 0.96 -36.00
N LYS A 989 14.65 2.09 -36.72
CA LYS A 989 14.18 2.12 -38.11
C LYS A 989 14.97 1.13 -38.98
N PHE A 990 16.29 1.08 -38.80
CA PHE A 990 17.14 0.09 -39.47
C PHE A 990 16.88 -1.33 -38.95
N ALA A 991 16.83 -1.54 -37.64
CA ALA A 991 16.61 -2.86 -37.05
C ALA A 991 15.32 -3.51 -37.58
N LYS A 992 14.23 -2.74 -37.68
CA LYS A 992 12.94 -3.18 -38.24
C LYS A 992 13.00 -3.58 -39.72
N SER A 993 13.98 -3.08 -40.49
CA SER A 993 14.12 -3.45 -41.90
C SER A 993 14.84 -4.78 -42.10
N VAL A 994 15.55 -5.28 -41.08
CA VAL A 994 16.36 -6.50 -41.16
C VAL A 994 15.93 -7.61 -40.19
N LEU A 995 15.20 -7.28 -39.12
CA LEU A 995 14.74 -8.24 -38.11
C LEU A 995 13.40 -7.81 -37.51
N ASN A 996 12.44 -8.73 -37.45
CA ASN A 996 11.11 -8.46 -36.88
C ASN A 996 10.89 -9.29 -35.61
N ASN A 997 11.31 -8.75 -34.46
CA ASN A 997 11.09 -9.38 -33.16
C ASN A 997 10.42 -8.43 -32.16
N ASP A 998 9.85 -9.01 -31.10
CA ASP A 998 9.08 -8.23 -30.12
C ASP A 998 9.95 -7.29 -29.29
N ALA A 999 11.25 -7.58 -29.15
CA ALA A 999 12.18 -6.71 -28.45
C ALA A 999 12.43 -5.39 -29.23
N ILE A 1000 12.56 -5.45 -30.56
CA ILE A 1000 12.66 -4.28 -31.43
C ILE A 1000 11.36 -3.48 -31.43
N LYS A 1001 10.20 -4.15 -31.44
CA LYS A 1001 8.89 -3.46 -31.34
C LYS A 1001 8.75 -2.69 -30.02
N LYS A 1002 9.15 -3.32 -28.90
CA LYS A 1002 9.17 -2.65 -27.58
C LYS A 1002 10.10 -1.45 -27.57
N LEU A 1003 11.29 -1.57 -28.18
CA LEU A 1003 12.20 -0.44 -28.31
C LEU A 1003 11.62 0.68 -29.19
N ASP A 1004 10.97 0.33 -30.31
CA ASP A 1004 10.30 1.30 -31.19
C ASP A 1004 9.23 2.10 -30.43
N THR A 1005 8.33 1.40 -29.73
CA THR A 1005 7.33 2.04 -28.86
C THR A 1005 8.00 2.97 -27.85
N PHE A 1006 9.05 2.50 -27.17
CA PHE A 1006 9.76 3.33 -26.20
C PHE A 1006 10.33 4.62 -26.81
N THR A 1007 10.93 4.56 -28.01
CA THR A 1007 11.47 5.75 -28.70
C THR A 1007 10.41 6.71 -29.22
N GLN A 1008 9.14 6.27 -29.33
CA GLN A 1008 8.03 7.14 -29.70
C GLN A 1008 7.50 7.91 -28.49
N GLU A 1009 7.60 7.32 -27.30
CA GLU A 1009 7.11 7.87 -26.04
C GLU A 1009 8.17 8.70 -25.29
N ASN A 1010 9.45 8.46 -25.57
CA ASN A 1010 10.56 9.06 -24.84
C ASN A 1010 11.54 9.76 -25.79
N LYS A 1011 11.96 10.98 -25.41
CA LYS A 1011 12.97 11.75 -26.14
C LYS A 1011 14.40 11.22 -25.95
N GLU A 1012 14.64 10.53 -24.84
CA GLU A 1012 15.96 10.11 -24.37
C GLU A 1012 15.90 8.63 -23.97
N THR A 1013 16.92 7.87 -24.34
CA THR A 1013 16.98 6.41 -24.15
C THR A 1013 18.18 5.92 -23.36
N GLN A 1014 19.19 6.77 -23.17
CA GLN A 1014 20.38 6.48 -22.38
C GLN A 1014 20.03 6.13 -20.94
N GLY A 1015 20.66 5.08 -20.40
CA GLY A 1015 20.43 4.60 -19.03
C GLY A 1015 19.07 3.91 -18.81
N LYS A 1016 18.26 3.71 -19.86
CA LYS A 1016 16.96 3.02 -19.79
C LYS A 1016 17.01 1.55 -20.19
N PHE A 1017 18.03 1.16 -20.95
CA PHE A 1017 18.23 -0.19 -21.45
C PHE A 1017 19.54 -0.77 -20.94
N THR A 1018 19.59 -2.09 -20.83
CA THR A 1018 20.75 -2.83 -20.34
C THR A 1018 21.44 -3.65 -21.44
N ILE A 1019 22.65 -4.15 -21.17
CA ILE A 1019 23.34 -5.11 -22.04
C ILE A 1019 22.46 -6.33 -22.35
N GLY A 1020 21.68 -6.81 -21.38
CA GLY A 1020 20.73 -7.90 -21.58
C GLY A 1020 19.58 -7.55 -22.54
N ASP A 1021 19.17 -6.29 -22.60
CA ASP A 1021 18.21 -5.81 -23.59
C ASP A 1021 18.86 -5.65 -24.96
N GLU A 1022 20.08 -5.11 -25.03
CA GLU A 1022 20.86 -4.97 -26.27
C GLU A 1022 21.01 -6.32 -26.99
N LYS A 1023 21.33 -7.39 -26.25
CA LYS A 1023 21.36 -8.78 -26.79
C LYS A 1023 20.04 -9.23 -27.43
N LYS A 1024 18.90 -8.63 -27.06
CA LYS A 1024 17.56 -8.98 -27.59
C LYS A 1024 17.14 -8.15 -28.79
N HIS A 1025 17.42 -6.84 -28.79
CA HIS A 1025 16.94 -5.92 -29.83
C HIS A 1025 18.02 -5.31 -30.74
N ASN A 1026 19.31 -5.38 -30.39
CA ASN A 1026 20.38 -4.80 -31.19
C ASN A 1026 20.86 -5.81 -32.24
N VAL A 1027 20.58 -5.52 -33.50
CA VAL A 1027 20.88 -6.44 -34.61
C VAL A 1027 22.39 -6.72 -34.76
N PHE A 1028 23.27 -5.82 -34.29
CA PHE A 1028 24.72 -6.02 -34.30
C PHE A 1028 25.21 -6.91 -33.15
N MET A 1029 24.39 -7.13 -32.13
CA MET A 1029 24.64 -8.10 -31.05
C MET A 1029 23.97 -9.45 -31.27
N ARG A 1030 23.42 -9.66 -32.47
CA ARG A 1030 22.63 -10.84 -32.86
C ARG A 1030 23.10 -11.44 -34.17
N VAL A 1031 24.40 -11.35 -34.47
CA VAL A 1031 24.99 -11.79 -35.76
C VAL A 1031 24.86 -13.29 -36.04
N GLU A 1032 24.45 -14.08 -35.04
CA GLU A 1032 24.13 -15.51 -35.17
C GLU A 1032 22.63 -15.79 -35.38
N ASP A 1033 21.78 -14.76 -35.38
CA ASP A 1033 20.34 -14.90 -35.58
C ASP A 1033 20.04 -15.42 -37.01
N PRO A 1034 19.30 -16.53 -37.16
CA PRO A 1034 19.02 -17.12 -38.47
C PRO A 1034 18.34 -16.16 -39.46
N GLU A 1035 17.51 -15.23 -38.97
CA GLU A 1035 16.86 -14.24 -39.83
C GLU A 1035 17.86 -13.21 -40.36
N LEU A 1036 18.79 -12.76 -39.52
CA LEU A 1036 19.85 -11.83 -39.93
C LEU A 1036 20.84 -12.48 -40.90
N GLN A 1037 21.18 -13.76 -40.70
CA GLN A 1037 22.00 -14.52 -41.65
C GLN A 1037 21.32 -14.64 -43.02
N LYS A 1038 20.00 -14.89 -43.02
CA LYS A 1038 19.20 -14.95 -44.25
C LYS A 1038 19.15 -13.59 -44.97
N VAL A 1039 18.92 -12.51 -44.24
CA VAL A 1039 18.82 -11.14 -44.81
C VAL A 1039 20.17 -10.67 -45.36
N THR A 1040 21.27 -11.00 -44.70
CA THR A 1040 22.62 -10.62 -45.15
C THR A 1040 23.21 -11.55 -46.20
N GLY A 1041 22.68 -12.79 -46.33
CA GLY A 1041 23.26 -13.83 -47.18
C GLY A 1041 24.60 -14.35 -46.67
N LYS A 1042 24.93 -14.13 -45.40
CA LYS A 1042 26.18 -14.53 -44.74
C LYS A 1042 25.87 -15.43 -43.55
N THR A 1043 26.77 -16.38 -43.26
CA THR A 1043 26.61 -17.32 -42.13
C THR A 1043 27.70 -17.17 -41.08
N GLN A 1044 28.86 -16.62 -41.44
CA GLN A 1044 29.93 -16.33 -40.48
C GLN A 1044 29.62 -15.03 -39.73
N PRO A 1045 29.64 -15.00 -38.39
CA PRO A 1045 29.28 -13.82 -37.58
C PRO A 1045 29.96 -12.51 -37.99
N ILE A 1046 31.26 -12.57 -38.33
CA ILE A 1046 32.05 -11.41 -38.77
C ILE A 1046 31.57 -10.87 -40.12
N ASP A 1047 31.22 -11.75 -41.06
CA ASP A 1047 30.68 -11.36 -42.36
C ASP A 1047 29.27 -10.76 -42.23
N VAL A 1048 28.44 -11.30 -41.33
CA VAL A 1048 27.11 -10.77 -40.99
C VAL A 1048 27.25 -9.36 -40.39
N MET A 1049 28.18 -9.15 -39.44
CA MET A 1049 28.50 -7.84 -38.88
C MET A 1049 28.84 -6.82 -39.97
N GLY A 1050 29.74 -7.19 -40.90
CA GLY A 1050 30.14 -6.32 -42.00
C GLY A 1050 28.99 -6.00 -42.95
N ALA A 1051 28.17 -7.01 -43.29
CA ALA A 1051 27.00 -6.83 -44.15
C ALA A 1051 25.94 -5.91 -43.50
N LEU A 1052 25.60 -6.12 -42.22
CA LEU A 1052 24.65 -5.27 -41.50
C LEU A 1052 25.13 -3.82 -41.42
N ARG A 1053 26.43 -3.60 -41.18
CA ARG A 1053 27.01 -2.25 -41.14
C ARG A 1053 26.91 -1.56 -42.49
N ALA A 1054 27.27 -2.26 -43.57
CA ALA A 1054 27.14 -1.76 -44.93
C ALA A 1054 25.68 -1.45 -45.30
N MET A 1055 24.72 -2.28 -44.88
CA MET A 1055 23.30 -2.01 -45.08
C MET A 1055 22.86 -0.75 -44.35
N LYS A 1056 23.26 -0.58 -43.08
CA LYS A 1056 22.91 0.59 -42.27
C LYS A 1056 23.56 1.89 -42.75
N ASP A 1057 24.77 1.81 -43.32
CA ASP A 1057 25.43 2.99 -43.89
C ASP A 1057 24.74 3.50 -45.16
N ASN A 1058 23.93 2.66 -45.80
CA ASN A 1058 23.14 2.97 -47.00
C ASN A 1058 21.63 3.19 -46.73
N SER A 1059 21.18 3.14 -45.46
CA SER A 1059 19.75 3.13 -45.07
C SER A 1059 19.18 4.48 -44.63
#